data_AF-G4HIW9-F1
#
_entry.id   AF-G4HIW9-F1
#
_cell.length_a   1.000
_cell.length_b   1.000
_cell.length_c   1.000
_cell.angle_alpha   90.00
_cell.angle_beta   90.00
_cell.angle_gamma   90.00
#
_symmetry.space_group_name_H-M   'P 1'
#
loop_
_entity.id
_entity.type
_entity.pdbx_description
1 polymer ?
#
loop_
_entity_poly.entity_id
_entity_poly.type
_entity_poly.pdbx_seq_one_letter_code
_entity_poly.pdbx_strand_id
1 'polypeptide(L)'
;MNIEEGIEKVKKNIVIVGNGFDISLGLKSSYHDFVEYIKSRKRFAKDYELYNYNRLFLRKYEDFNLNWSDFENLYEETVRKINNRSLKNAEPQDFFDIVSLNDSIKRLEEDFKEYLSDEYQRWIGRKTTQIADKLNEFTEKVNPFFEKMIRDKNSFFINFNYTNTIEDICESIFSSKSSLEFNDAKSRVYHLHGSLEEGNILFGGGFTDSEDIKKIHYSQSLINDKMFRIKENESLNATRIKMMSDIDLDNDNTNIDLFIIGHSLQGSDFLFLSKFIQKANKIYIFYYEDDYIVKMEEILRKLGSSVAEKVVLVPFLEILLQDRLFITSYKEYQTIDSFLSNKFPREDILSELSLTINHFTLRNINELRISPSNIEKVLHISRYLLINGKGSKVSRVYFEETMDSVEFTKLSNSEDFLTLLKWVEKVIFSNTEIDSDFFIQLLKYGNSLSYMRMENCTIVVNGDNERGDIFADISVSESLRRLEIIDCSFTSTKKCILYIGSNNQNNIEKLTVLRNTNLVIEKSVFEKSTNLIDLDISITDDVYQEEIHLKNIETLQMDHTYGFAPNITVGNKIEEIIVTGYSEEFIKLSSIMKNNEESVGFPNLRLFHLKSPDQMTSCQDLIVDVILDVFSNNTKFIVHEDIKSIKEYYLEYREPHLQFFNPFEGLVDNSILLKIKDLFDKSNITDQSIIEEVLEEVSSKLEVKIQTNKQMGQEIEQKEVNGSNQNNEYDLEGKSDTNKNDYMYTTIDSLLCDYATGNITFQELSKGVQQERKNINISEIYGKILNEIKHIKFDSKKEILDLKHKFFEEDRDTVIRDFSEKWFVSKDELYLSAVQYHKGDDDIPNIRKVIDSRDYESYKAKHPEVNPIKYAQAMKQDWQRELDEKIVWLNDELG
;
A
#
# COMPACT_ATOMS: atom_id res chain seq x y z
N MET A 1 46.41 -25.63 26.69
CA MET A 1 45.12 -25.73 27.41
C MET A 1 44.43 -24.40 27.18
N ASN A 2 43.35 -24.26 26.41
CA ASN A 2 42.28 -25.20 26.07
C ASN A 2 42.14 -25.38 24.56
N ILE A 3 42.15 -26.63 24.14
CA ILE A 3 41.65 -27.07 22.83
C ILE A 3 40.21 -27.48 23.14
N GLU A 4 39.24 -26.61 22.88
CA GLU A 4 37.86 -27.05 22.70
C GLU A 4 37.74 -27.46 21.24
N GLU A 5 37.99 -28.75 20.98
CA GLU A 5 37.51 -29.42 19.77
C GLU A 5 35.99 -29.25 19.74
N GLY A 6 35.49 -28.51 18.75
CA GLY A 6 34.06 -28.36 18.50
C GLY A 6 33.45 -29.72 18.19
N ILE A 7 32.79 -30.31 19.19
CA ILE A 7 31.96 -31.50 18.98
C ILE A 7 30.84 -31.10 18.03
N GLU A 8 30.86 -31.66 16.82
CA GLU A 8 29.82 -31.46 15.82
C GLU A 8 28.49 -31.97 16.39
N LYS A 9 27.58 -31.05 16.72
CA LYS A 9 26.28 -31.40 17.31
C LYS A 9 25.48 -32.22 16.31
N VAL A 10 24.89 -33.34 16.77
CA VAL A 10 24.08 -34.21 15.93
C VAL A 10 22.80 -33.45 15.56
N LYS A 11 22.57 -33.24 14.26
CA LYS A 11 21.37 -32.57 13.76
C LYS A 11 20.22 -33.57 13.61
N LYS A 12 19.07 -33.29 14.23
CA LYS A 12 17.82 -34.03 14.08
C LYS A 12 16.74 -33.12 13.48
N ASN A 13 15.95 -33.68 12.56
CA ASN A 13 14.79 -33.01 12.00
C ASN A 13 13.52 -33.59 12.64
N ILE A 14 12.67 -32.76 13.21
CA ILE A 14 11.40 -33.19 13.78
C ILE A 14 10.28 -32.64 12.90
N VAL A 15 9.48 -33.52 12.33
CA VAL A 15 8.43 -33.18 11.37
C VAL A 15 7.08 -33.40 12.03
N ILE A 16 6.40 -32.30 12.35
CA ILE A 16 5.02 -32.29 12.84
C ILE A 16 4.08 -32.30 11.64
N VAL A 17 3.28 -33.34 11.53
CA VAL A 17 2.31 -33.52 10.45
C VAL A 17 0.90 -33.42 11.01
N GLY A 18 0.12 -32.47 10.50
CA GLY A 18 -1.28 -32.27 10.85
C GLY A 18 -2.22 -32.42 9.65
N ASN A 19 -3.50 -32.16 9.88
CA ASN A 19 -4.58 -32.50 8.94
C ASN A 19 -4.46 -31.82 7.56
N GLY A 20 -3.83 -30.64 7.50
CA GLY A 20 -3.53 -29.96 6.24
C GLY A 20 -2.64 -30.78 5.30
N PHE A 21 -1.84 -31.71 5.82
CA PHE A 21 -1.04 -32.65 5.01
C PHE A 21 -1.96 -33.60 4.23
N ASP A 22 -2.90 -34.26 4.90
CA ASP A 22 -3.88 -35.16 4.28
C ASP A 22 -4.77 -34.40 3.27
N ILE A 23 -5.24 -33.21 3.64
CA ILE A 23 -6.02 -32.34 2.76
C ILE A 23 -5.23 -31.99 1.49
N SER A 24 -3.94 -31.69 1.63
CA SER A 24 -3.08 -31.36 0.48
C SER A 24 -2.88 -32.51 -0.50
N LEU A 25 -3.03 -33.75 -0.03
CA LEU A 25 -3.03 -34.97 -0.84
C LEU A 25 -4.39 -35.23 -1.53
N GLY A 26 -5.39 -34.38 -1.26
CA GLY A 26 -6.75 -34.51 -1.74
C GLY A 26 -7.62 -35.47 -0.91
N LEU A 27 -7.18 -35.86 0.30
CA LEU A 27 -8.01 -36.64 1.21
C LEU A 27 -9.03 -35.72 1.88
N LYS A 28 -10.30 -36.13 1.91
CA LYS A 28 -11.36 -35.39 2.58
C LYS A 28 -11.36 -35.67 4.08
N SER A 29 -10.36 -35.15 4.79
CA SER A 29 -10.20 -35.31 6.24
C SER A 29 -10.59 -34.06 7.03
N SER A 30 -11.16 -33.05 6.37
CA SER A 30 -11.59 -31.82 7.06
C SER A 30 -12.81 -32.08 7.95
N TYR A 31 -12.97 -31.26 9.00
CA TYR A 31 -14.16 -31.29 9.85
C TYR A 31 -15.44 -31.05 9.02
N HIS A 32 -15.36 -30.16 8.02
CA HIS A 32 -16.48 -29.86 7.13
C HIS A 32 -16.91 -31.10 6.33
N ASP A 33 -15.97 -31.83 5.73
CA ASP A 33 -16.29 -33.03 4.94
C ASP A 33 -16.94 -34.11 5.81
N PHE A 34 -16.46 -34.28 7.05
CA PHE A 34 -17.07 -35.20 8.01
C PHE A 34 -18.51 -34.82 8.36
N VAL A 35 -18.76 -33.53 8.65
CA VAL A 35 -20.11 -33.03 8.95
C VAL A 35 -21.07 -33.29 7.78
N GLU A 36 -20.63 -33.00 6.55
CA GLU A 36 -21.45 -33.24 5.35
C GLU A 36 -21.69 -34.73 5.09
N TYR A 37 -20.72 -35.60 5.40
CA TYR A 37 -20.93 -37.06 5.40
C TYR A 37 -22.03 -37.47 6.39
N ILE A 38 -22.02 -36.97 7.62
CA ILE A 38 -23.03 -37.32 8.62
C ILE A 38 -24.42 -36.83 8.19
N LYS A 39 -24.52 -35.59 7.70
CA LYS A 39 -25.79 -35.04 7.17
C LYS A 39 -26.36 -35.90 6.05
N SER A 40 -25.52 -36.26 5.09
CA SER A 40 -25.95 -37.08 3.94
C SER A 40 -26.35 -38.50 4.35
N ARG A 41 -25.56 -39.15 5.21
CA ARG A 41 -25.81 -40.53 5.67
C ARG A 41 -27.07 -40.66 6.51
N LYS A 42 -27.31 -39.70 7.42
CA LYS A 42 -28.50 -39.69 8.28
C LYS A 42 -29.72 -39.03 7.61
N ARG A 43 -29.53 -38.44 6.43
CA ARG A 43 -30.57 -37.74 5.64
C ARG A 43 -31.21 -36.59 6.39
N PHE A 44 -30.40 -35.79 7.09
CA PHE A 44 -30.89 -34.61 7.80
C PHE A 44 -31.32 -33.53 6.82
N ALA A 45 -32.55 -33.02 6.98
CA ALA A 45 -33.10 -31.99 6.09
C ALA A 45 -32.76 -30.57 6.56
N LYS A 46 -32.46 -30.41 7.86
CA LYS A 46 -32.22 -29.12 8.50
C LYS A 46 -31.06 -29.23 9.50
N ASP A 47 -30.27 -28.17 9.65
CA ASP A 47 -29.08 -28.18 10.51
C ASP A 47 -29.38 -28.47 11.99
N TYR A 48 -30.59 -28.14 12.50
CA TYR A 48 -30.91 -28.48 13.89
C TYR A 48 -30.97 -29.99 14.16
N GLU A 49 -31.24 -30.81 13.14
CA GLU A 49 -31.28 -32.28 13.28
C GLU A 49 -29.88 -32.83 13.55
N LEU A 50 -28.84 -32.19 12.98
CA LEU A 50 -27.45 -32.48 13.27
C LEU A 50 -27.11 -32.18 14.73
N TYR A 51 -27.51 -31.00 15.25
CA TYR A 51 -27.26 -30.63 16.64
C TYR A 51 -28.01 -31.51 17.64
N ASN A 52 -29.19 -32.00 17.28
CA ASN A 52 -29.94 -32.95 18.08
C ASN A 52 -29.34 -34.36 18.04
N TYR A 53 -28.70 -34.74 16.92
CA TYR A 53 -28.03 -36.03 16.79
C TYR A 53 -26.80 -36.11 17.70
N ASN A 54 -25.97 -35.06 17.70
CA ASN A 54 -24.87 -34.94 18.64
C ASN A 54 -24.68 -33.48 19.06
N ARG A 55 -24.76 -33.23 20.37
CA ARG A 55 -24.71 -31.88 20.93
C ARG A 55 -23.35 -31.19 20.82
N LEU A 56 -22.31 -31.91 20.42
CA LEU A 56 -20.98 -31.35 20.17
C LEU A 56 -20.81 -30.82 18.75
N PHE A 57 -21.79 -30.98 17.85
CA PHE A 57 -21.76 -30.30 16.57
C PHE A 57 -21.96 -28.79 16.76
N LEU A 58 -21.01 -28.01 16.24
CA LEU A 58 -21.01 -26.55 16.30
C LEU A 58 -22.05 -25.93 15.36
N ARG A 59 -22.79 -24.93 15.86
CA ARG A 59 -23.73 -24.16 15.01
C ARG A 59 -22.97 -23.34 13.99
N LYS A 60 -23.26 -23.54 12.70
CA LYS A 60 -22.72 -22.71 11.63
C LYS A 60 -23.29 -21.30 11.76
N TYR A 61 -22.43 -20.31 11.99
CA TYR A 61 -22.77 -18.90 11.82
C TYR A 61 -22.36 -18.48 10.40
N GLU A 62 -23.09 -17.55 9.79
CA GLU A 62 -22.67 -16.95 8.53
C GLU A 62 -21.26 -16.35 8.75
N ASP A 63 -20.34 -16.65 7.82
CA ASP A 63 -18.92 -16.22 7.79
C ASP A 63 -17.88 -16.98 8.65
N PHE A 64 -18.21 -18.11 9.31
CA PHE A 64 -17.22 -18.89 10.07
C PHE A 64 -16.97 -20.31 9.51
N ASN A 65 -15.71 -20.61 9.16
CA ASN A 65 -15.26 -21.96 8.77
C ASN A 65 -14.78 -22.73 10.01
N LEU A 66 -15.61 -23.66 10.48
CA LEU A 66 -15.31 -24.48 11.66
C LEU A 66 -14.23 -25.53 11.36
N ASN A 67 -13.27 -25.67 12.25
CA ASN A 67 -12.19 -26.66 12.17
C ASN A 67 -12.20 -27.63 13.37
N TRP A 68 -11.31 -28.63 13.34
CA TRP A 68 -11.20 -29.64 14.40
C TRP A 68 -10.87 -29.05 15.78
N SER A 69 -10.01 -28.03 15.83
CA SER A 69 -9.64 -27.33 17.06
C SER A 69 -10.83 -26.58 17.69
N ASP A 70 -11.74 -26.02 16.89
CA ASP A 70 -12.96 -25.37 17.39
C ASP A 70 -13.88 -26.38 18.09
N PHE A 71 -14.00 -27.59 17.54
CA PHE A 71 -14.76 -28.69 18.14
C PHE A 71 -14.17 -29.10 19.49
N GLU A 72 -12.85 -29.26 19.57
CA GLU A 72 -12.18 -29.63 20.83
C GLU A 72 -12.33 -28.53 21.89
N ASN A 73 -12.19 -27.26 21.49
CA ASN A 73 -12.42 -26.12 22.36
C ASN A 73 -13.86 -26.08 22.88
N LEU A 74 -14.87 -26.38 22.04
CA LEU A 74 -16.27 -26.45 22.47
C LEU A 74 -16.47 -27.51 23.56
N TYR A 75 -15.87 -28.70 23.39
CA TYR A 75 -15.93 -29.74 24.40
C TYR A 75 -15.30 -29.26 25.71
N GLU A 76 -14.09 -28.69 25.66
CA GLU A 76 -13.40 -28.16 26.85
C GLU A 76 -14.22 -27.11 27.57
N GLU A 77 -14.75 -26.14 26.85
CA GLU A 77 -15.58 -25.07 27.42
C GLU A 77 -16.86 -25.61 28.05
N THR A 78 -17.50 -26.61 27.42
CA THR A 78 -18.74 -27.20 27.93
C THR A 78 -18.46 -27.94 29.24
N VAL A 79 -17.38 -28.71 29.30
CA VAL A 79 -16.92 -29.38 30.53
C VAL A 79 -16.61 -28.33 31.62
N ARG A 80 -15.88 -27.26 31.30
CA ARG A 80 -15.57 -26.18 32.25
C ARG A 80 -16.84 -25.48 32.75
N LYS A 81 -17.79 -25.17 31.85
CA LYS A 81 -19.08 -24.56 32.19
C LYS A 81 -19.84 -25.42 33.18
N ILE A 82 -19.90 -26.74 32.98
CA ILE A 82 -20.57 -27.66 33.93
C ILE A 82 -19.85 -27.67 35.28
N ASN A 83 -18.52 -27.78 35.30
CA ASN A 83 -17.75 -27.76 36.55
C ASN A 83 -17.92 -26.44 37.33
N ASN A 84 -18.16 -25.32 36.65
CA ASN A 84 -18.37 -24.02 37.29
C ASN A 84 -19.80 -23.78 37.80
N ARG A 85 -20.78 -24.66 37.53
CA ARG A 85 -22.21 -24.38 37.78
C ARG A 85 -22.63 -24.32 39.26
N SER A 86 -21.91 -24.94 40.20
CA SER A 86 -22.14 -24.68 41.63
C SER A 86 -21.07 -25.27 42.55
N LEU A 87 -20.33 -24.43 43.27
CA LEU A 87 -19.53 -24.83 44.44
C LEU A 87 -20.39 -25.12 45.68
N LYS A 88 -21.72 -24.90 45.63
CA LYS A 88 -22.58 -24.92 46.83
C LYS A 88 -23.46 -26.15 47.00
N ASN A 89 -23.71 -26.96 45.97
CA ASN A 89 -24.30 -28.30 46.06
C ASN A 89 -24.02 -29.03 44.75
N ALA A 90 -23.35 -30.18 44.79
CA ALA A 90 -23.18 -31.03 43.61
C ALA A 90 -24.56 -31.58 43.20
N GLU A 91 -25.15 -31.03 42.13
CA GLU A 91 -26.43 -31.48 41.60
C GLU A 91 -26.20 -32.80 40.82
N PRO A 92 -27.03 -33.84 41.02
CA PRO A 92 -26.98 -35.07 40.22
C PRO A 92 -27.03 -34.81 38.71
N GLN A 93 -27.66 -33.70 38.29
CA GLN A 93 -27.78 -33.30 36.90
C GLN A 93 -26.43 -33.00 36.24
N ASP A 94 -25.48 -32.37 36.93
CA ASP A 94 -24.16 -32.05 36.37
C ASP A 94 -23.36 -33.32 36.05
N PHE A 95 -23.51 -34.36 36.89
CA PHE A 95 -22.93 -35.67 36.64
C PHE A 95 -23.54 -36.30 35.37
N PHE A 96 -24.87 -36.30 35.24
CA PHE A 96 -25.53 -36.82 34.03
C PHE A 96 -25.14 -36.04 32.78
N ASP A 97 -25.01 -34.72 32.89
CA ASP A 97 -24.55 -33.85 31.81
C ASP A 97 -23.12 -34.22 31.40
N ILE A 98 -22.18 -34.48 32.31
CA ILE A 98 -20.81 -34.89 31.94
C ILE A 98 -20.81 -36.29 31.31
N VAL A 99 -21.53 -37.25 31.88
CA VAL A 99 -21.62 -38.62 31.33
C VAL A 99 -22.18 -38.60 29.90
N SER A 100 -23.26 -37.85 29.66
CA SER A 100 -23.82 -37.67 28.32
C SER A 100 -22.82 -37.04 27.34
N LEU A 101 -21.82 -36.27 27.82
CA LEU A 101 -20.86 -35.57 26.98
C LEU A 101 -19.78 -36.53 26.54
N ASN A 102 -19.36 -37.36 27.49
CA ASN A 102 -18.43 -38.44 27.23
C ASN A 102 -19.01 -39.45 26.25
N ASP A 103 -20.30 -39.80 26.40
CA ASP A 103 -21.01 -40.63 25.41
C ASP A 103 -21.08 -39.96 24.02
N SER A 104 -21.23 -38.64 23.99
CA SER A 104 -21.29 -37.86 22.75
C SER A 104 -19.94 -37.85 22.02
N ILE A 105 -18.81 -37.71 22.73
CA ILE A 105 -17.46 -37.87 22.15
C ILE A 105 -17.29 -39.26 21.57
N LYS A 106 -17.58 -40.29 22.36
CA LYS A 106 -17.35 -41.68 21.95
C LYS A 106 -18.10 -42.02 20.66
N ARG A 107 -19.37 -41.58 20.54
CA ARG A 107 -20.15 -41.74 19.31
C ARG A 107 -19.53 -41.01 18.11
N LEU A 108 -18.95 -39.82 18.32
CA LEU A 108 -18.27 -39.10 17.24
C LEU A 108 -16.99 -39.79 16.81
N GLU A 109 -16.23 -40.35 17.73
CA GLU A 109 -15.04 -41.16 17.40
C GLU A 109 -15.42 -42.38 16.56
N GLU A 110 -16.51 -43.06 16.91
CA GLU A 110 -17.04 -44.20 16.14
C GLU A 110 -17.52 -43.77 14.74
N ASP A 111 -18.34 -42.72 14.66
CA ASP A 111 -18.85 -42.16 13.40
C ASP A 111 -17.71 -41.67 12.49
N PHE A 112 -16.70 -41.02 13.07
CA PHE A 112 -15.55 -40.51 12.33
C PHE A 112 -14.61 -41.62 11.88
N LYS A 113 -14.38 -42.64 12.70
CA LYS A 113 -13.60 -43.82 12.31
C LYS A 113 -14.21 -44.50 11.10
N GLU A 114 -15.53 -44.68 11.09
CA GLU A 114 -16.22 -45.29 9.96
C GLU A 114 -16.08 -44.42 8.70
N TYR A 115 -16.37 -43.12 8.83
CA TYR A 115 -16.23 -42.16 7.74
C TYR A 115 -14.82 -42.14 7.13
N LEU A 116 -13.81 -41.96 7.97
CA LEU A 116 -12.44 -41.77 7.54
C LEU A 116 -11.86 -43.07 6.98
N SER A 117 -12.25 -44.24 7.54
CA SER A 117 -11.90 -45.54 6.95
C SER A 117 -12.42 -45.67 5.53
N ASP A 118 -13.70 -45.35 5.27
CA ASP A 118 -14.28 -45.40 3.93
C ASP A 118 -13.60 -44.43 2.96
N GLU A 119 -13.37 -43.19 3.38
CA GLU A 119 -12.76 -42.17 2.52
C GLU A 119 -11.27 -42.46 2.26
N TYR A 120 -10.53 -42.93 3.25
CA TYR A 120 -9.12 -43.30 3.09
C TYR A 120 -8.96 -44.48 2.12
N GLN A 121 -9.80 -45.52 2.23
CA GLN A 121 -9.79 -46.65 1.28
C GLN A 121 -10.12 -46.21 -0.16
N ARG A 122 -11.07 -45.29 -0.32
CA ARG A 122 -11.38 -44.69 -1.63
C ARG A 122 -10.23 -43.85 -2.17
N TRP A 123 -9.56 -43.09 -1.31
CA TRP A 123 -8.45 -42.23 -1.69
C TRP A 123 -7.23 -43.05 -2.13
N ILE A 124 -6.79 -44.02 -1.32
CA ILE A 124 -5.61 -44.84 -1.64
C ILE A 124 -5.82 -45.63 -2.93
N GLY A 125 -7.02 -46.19 -3.13
CA GLY A 125 -7.37 -46.93 -4.35
C GLY A 125 -7.44 -46.06 -5.62
N ARG A 126 -7.56 -44.73 -5.48
CA ARG A 126 -7.49 -43.78 -6.62
C ARG A 126 -6.06 -43.30 -6.89
N LYS A 127 -5.24 -43.23 -5.85
CA LYS A 127 -3.92 -42.60 -5.88
C LYS A 127 -2.77 -43.58 -6.10
N THR A 128 -3.02 -44.88 -5.98
CA THR A 128 -1.98 -45.90 -6.12
C THR A 128 -2.30 -46.90 -7.23
N THR A 129 -1.26 -47.45 -7.83
CA THR A 129 -1.33 -48.61 -8.72
C THR A 129 -0.69 -49.82 -8.06
N GLN A 130 -1.35 -50.97 -8.11
CA GLN A 130 -0.76 -52.22 -7.64
C GLN A 130 0.28 -52.72 -8.65
N ILE A 131 1.51 -52.87 -8.22
CA ILE A 131 2.56 -53.56 -8.97
C ILE A 131 2.64 -54.99 -8.43
N ALA A 132 2.84 -55.96 -9.33
CA ALA A 132 2.99 -57.36 -8.93
C ALA A 132 4.15 -57.48 -7.92
N ASP A 133 3.82 -57.98 -6.72
CA ASP A 133 4.55 -57.99 -5.45
C ASP A 133 4.21 -56.84 -4.47
N LYS A 134 3.01 -56.91 -3.89
CA LYS A 134 2.52 -56.35 -2.59
C LYS A 134 2.73 -54.87 -2.23
N LEU A 135 3.55 -54.10 -2.94
CA LEU A 135 3.85 -52.71 -2.59
C LEU A 135 3.04 -51.75 -3.48
N ASN A 136 2.38 -50.78 -2.85
CA ASN A 136 1.62 -49.75 -3.55
C ASN A 136 2.55 -48.61 -3.99
N GLU A 137 2.53 -48.25 -5.27
CA GLU A 137 3.23 -47.06 -5.79
C GLU A 137 2.21 -45.97 -6.11
N PHE A 138 2.49 -44.73 -5.71
CA PHE A 138 1.66 -43.58 -6.07
C PHE A 138 1.74 -43.31 -7.58
N THR A 139 0.60 -42.95 -8.19
CA THR A 139 0.55 -42.58 -9.61
C THR A 139 1.32 -41.30 -9.91
N GLU A 140 1.32 -40.37 -8.96
CA GLU A 140 2.06 -39.13 -9.00
C GLU A 140 3.43 -39.26 -8.30
N LYS A 141 4.41 -38.49 -8.76
CA LYS A 141 5.74 -38.49 -8.15
C LYS A 141 5.71 -37.74 -6.82
N VAL A 142 6.38 -38.30 -5.80
CA VAL A 142 6.62 -37.60 -4.54
C VAL A 142 7.58 -36.43 -4.77
N ASN A 143 7.33 -35.28 -4.15
CA ASN A 143 8.20 -34.12 -4.24
C ASN A 143 9.60 -34.46 -3.69
N PRO A 144 10.70 -34.11 -4.40
CA PRO A 144 12.07 -34.33 -3.95
C PRO A 144 12.36 -33.82 -2.53
N PHE A 145 11.73 -32.71 -2.11
CA PHE A 145 11.85 -32.21 -0.75
C PHE A 145 11.39 -33.25 0.30
N PHE A 146 10.18 -33.80 0.13
CA PHE A 146 9.64 -34.80 1.06
C PHE A 146 10.37 -36.13 0.92
N GLU A 147 10.78 -36.50 -0.29
CA GLU A 147 11.60 -37.70 -0.52
C GLU A 147 12.91 -37.64 0.27
N LYS A 148 13.64 -36.53 0.17
CA LYS A 148 14.88 -36.29 0.92
C LYS A 148 14.65 -36.33 2.42
N MET A 149 13.58 -35.69 2.90
CA MET A 149 13.24 -35.65 4.31
C MET A 149 12.91 -37.05 4.86
N ILE A 150 12.19 -37.89 4.09
CA ILE A 150 11.87 -39.28 4.45
C ILE A 150 13.12 -40.16 4.39
N ARG A 151 14.01 -39.98 3.41
CA ARG A 151 15.25 -40.75 3.28
C ARG A 151 16.28 -40.42 4.36
N ASP A 152 16.24 -39.21 4.93
CA ASP A 152 17.11 -38.83 6.04
C ASP A 152 16.77 -39.61 7.31
N LYS A 153 17.74 -40.37 7.81
CA LYS A 153 17.61 -41.21 9.01
C LYS A 153 17.50 -40.39 10.31
N ASN A 154 17.88 -39.12 10.27
CA ASN A 154 17.77 -38.20 11.40
C ASN A 154 16.45 -37.42 11.42
N SER A 155 15.53 -37.69 10.49
CA SER A 155 14.18 -37.13 10.49
C SER A 155 13.21 -37.99 11.31
N PHE A 156 12.36 -37.39 12.13
CA PHE A 156 11.35 -38.10 12.90
C PHE A 156 9.99 -37.46 12.65
N PHE A 157 8.98 -38.27 12.35
CA PHE A 157 7.66 -37.80 11.96
C PHE A 157 6.67 -37.99 13.11
N ILE A 158 6.15 -36.90 13.64
CA ILE A 158 5.11 -36.89 14.65
C ILE A 158 3.78 -36.63 13.94
N ASN A 159 3.02 -37.69 13.73
CA ASN A 159 1.77 -37.67 12.98
C ASN A 159 0.60 -37.43 13.94
N PHE A 160 -0.09 -36.31 13.75
CA PHE A 160 -1.34 -35.97 14.43
C PHE A 160 -2.57 -36.47 13.68
N ASN A 161 -2.39 -36.94 12.44
CA ASN A 161 -3.46 -37.53 11.65
C ASN A 161 -3.69 -38.99 12.05
N TYR A 162 -4.87 -39.49 11.72
CA TYR A 162 -5.26 -40.87 12.00
C TYR A 162 -4.98 -41.83 10.83
N THR A 163 -4.48 -41.31 9.71
CA THR A 163 -4.28 -42.04 8.45
C THR A 163 -2.81 -42.41 8.28
N ASN A 164 -2.54 -43.48 7.54
CA ASN A 164 -1.18 -43.95 7.27
C ASN A 164 -0.57 -43.27 6.02
N THR A 165 -0.95 -42.02 5.73
CA THR A 165 -0.55 -41.31 4.49
C THR A 165 0.96 -41.15 4.38
N ILE A 166 1.67 -40.92 5.49
CA ILE A 166 3.14 -40.81 5.50
C ILE A 166 3.78 -42.17 5.22
N GLU A 167 3.24 -43.23 5.82
CA GLU A 167 3.71 -44.60 5.64
C GLU A 167 3.53 -45.07 4.19
N ASP A 168 2.39 -44.75 3.57
CA ASP A 168 2.14 -45.03 2.14
C ASP A 168 3.16 -44.29 1.26
N ILE A 169 3.50 -43.04 1.62
CA ILE A 169 4.52 -42.27 0.89
C ILE A 169 5.91 -42.91 1.08
N CYS A 170 6.23 -43.38 2.28
CA CYS A 170 7.45 -44.15 2.53
C CYS A 170 7.47 -45.41 1.65
N GLU A 171 6.36 -46.14 1.57
CA GLU A 171 6.22 -47.35 0.76
C GLU A 171 6.50 -47.06 -0.72
N SER A 172 5.91 -46.00 -1.26
CA SER A 172 6.12 -45.56 -2.64
C SER A 172 7.59 -45.17 -2.93
N ILE A 173 8.24 -44.45 -2.00
CA ILE A 173 9.65 -44.02 -2.13
C ILE A 173 10.64 -45.20 -2.14
N PHE A 174 10.32 -46.28 -1.43
CA PHE A 174 11.18 -47.45 -1.25
C PHE A 174 10.69 -48.69 -2.01
N SER A 175 9.64 -48.58 -2.83
CA SER A 175 9.03 -49.66 -3.62
C SER A 175 10.02 -50.43 -4.51
N SER A 176 11.08 -49.75 -4.96
CA SER A 176 12.15 -50.28 -5.81
C SER A 176 13.41 -50.73 -5.04
N LYS A 177 13.43 -50.63 -3.70
CA LYS A 177 14.60 -50.89 -2.83
C LYS A 177 14.31 -51.93 -1.73
N SER A 178 15.34 -52.31 -0.97
CA SER A 178 15.25 -53.36 0.05
C SER A 178 14.23 -53.05 1.15
N SER A 179 13.46 -54.04 1.60
CA SER A 179 12.44 -53.94 2.66
C SER A 179 12.96 -53.39 3.99
N LEU A 180 14.28 -53.43 4.22
CA LEU A 180 14.94 -52.88 5.41
C LEU A 180 14.86 -51.35 5.47
N GLU A 181 15.06 -50.64 4.36
CA GLU A 181 15.03 -49.17 4.34
C GLU A 181 13.62 -48.62 4.57
N PHE A 182 12.61 -49.28 3.99
CA PHE A 182 11.20 -48.99 4.24
C PHE A 182 10.85 -49.16 5.72
N ASN A 183 11.20 -50.30 6.31
CA ASN A 183 10.91 -50.57 7.72
C ASN A 183 11.60 -49.59 8.66
N ASP A 184 12.83 -49.18 8.34
CA ASP A 184 13.58 -48.14 9.05
C ASP A 184 12.84 -46.79 9.00
N ALA A 185 12.40 -46.35 7.81
CA ALA A 185 11.62 -45.12 7.64
C ALA A 185 10.28 -45.17 8.38
N LYS A 186 9.50 -46.26 8.21
CA LYS A 186 8.22 -46.47 8.89
C LYS A 186 8.38 -46.44 10.41
N SER A 187 9.49 -46.97 10.95
CA SER A 187 9.73 -47.02 12.40
C SER A 187 9.93 -45.65 13.06
N ARG A 188 10.18 -44.60 12.26
CA ARG A 188 10.35 -43.20 12.66
C ARG A 188 9.08 -42.36 12.53
N VAL A 189 7.95 -42.97 12.18
CA VAL A 189 6.62 -42.32 12.17
C VAL A 189 5.88 -42.69 13.45
N TYR A 190 5.40 -41.70 14.19
CA TYR A 190 4.74 -41.87 15.48
C TYR A 190 3.36 -41.21 15.46
N HIS A 191 2.31 -42.02 15.63
CA HIS A 191 0.94 -41.53 15.78
C HIS A 191 0.64 -41.16 17.23
N LEU A 192 0.35 -39.88 17.50
CA LEU A 192 0.09 -39.42 18.87
C LEU A 192 -1.35 -39.59 19.34
N HIS A 193 -2.31 -39.46 18.43
CA HIS A 193 -3.74 -39.53 18.73
C HIS A 193 -4.40 -40.84 18.29
N GLY A 194 -3.58 -41.84 17.97
CA GLY A 194 -4.02 -43.11 17.41
C GLY A 194 -4.08 -43.12 15.88
N SER A 195 -4.46 -44.27 15.36
CA SER A 195 -4.53 -44.54 13.92
C SER A 195 -5.81 -45.31 13.58
N LEU A 196 -6.20 -45.25 12.32
CA LEU A 196 -7.27 -46.06 11.76
C LEU A 196 -6.95 -47.55 11.85
N GLU A 197 -5.68 -47.92 11.65
CA GLU A 197 -5.19 -49.30 11.67
C GLU A 197 -5.35 -49.94 13.06
N GLU A 198 -4.94 -49.24 14.11
CA GLU A 198 -5.12 -49.69 15.50
C GLU A 198 -6.55 -49.46 16.00
N GLY A 199 -7.31 -48.62 15.32
CA GLY A 199 -8.71 -48.34 15.62
C GLY A 199 -8.93 -47.60 16.93
N ASN A 200 -7.91 -46.87 17.39
CA ASN A 200 -7.81 -46.19 18.69
C ASN A 200 -7.82 -44.66 18.56
N ILE A 201 -8.61 -44.13 17.61
CA ILE A 201 -8.81 -42.68 17.39
C ILE A 201 -9.24 -41.99 18.68
N LEU A 202 -8.51 -40.94 19.07
CA LEU A 202 -8.80 -40.14 20.25
C LEU A 202 -9.17 -38.70 19.89
N PHE A 203 -10.42 -38.33 20.13
CA PHE A 203 -10.86 -36.95 20.22
C PHE A 203 -10.73 -36.43 21.66
N GLY A 204 -10.61 -35.12 21.82
CA GLY A 204 -10.74 -34.50 23.14
C GLY A 204 -9.95 -33.21 23.31
N GLY A 205 -10.05 -32.67 24.51
CA GLY A 205 -9.28 -31.50 24.93
C GLY A 205 -8.16 -31.85 25.89
N GLY A 206 -7.33 -30.86 26.21
CA GLY A 206 -6.27 -30.95 27.22
C GLY A 206 -6.64 -30.13 28.45
N PHE A 207 -7.07 -30.80 29.51
CA PHE A 207 -7.32 -30.18 30.81
C PHE A 207 -6.10 -30.27 31.72
N THR A 208 -5.42 -31.42 31.71
CA THR A 208 -4.31 -31.83 32.60
C THR A 208 -3.04 -31.00 32.57
N ASP A 209 -3.02 -30.08 31.64
CA ASP A 209 -1.85 -29.34 31.21
C ASP A 209 -2.12 -27.81 31.36
N SER A 210 -3.26 -27.47 31.99
CA SER A 210 -3.66 -26.12 32.40
C SER A 210 -3.54 -25.92 33.93
N GLU A 211 -3.21 -24.71 34.40
CA GLU A 211 -3.19 -24.39 35.84
C GLU A 211 -4.57 -24.57 36.53
N ASP A 212 -5.62 -24.76 35.72
CA ASP A 212 -7.02 -24.77 36.08
C ASP A 212 -7.61 -26.15 36.39
N ILE A 213 -6.83 -27.25 36.36
CA ILE A 213 -7.31 -28.59 36.79
C ILE A 213 -7.91 -28.54 38.20
N LYS A 214 -7.40 -27.64 39.05
CA LYS A 214 -7.93 -27.41 40.42
C LYS A 214 -9.40 -26.98 40.44
N LYS A 215 -9.94 -26.49 39.32
CA LYS A 215 -11.34 -26.10 39.12
C LYS A 215 -12.22 -27.24 38.57
N ILE A 216 -11.65 -28.43 38.31
CA ILE A 216 -12.39 -29.61 37.87
C ILE A 216 -12.81 -30.40 39.11
N HIS A 217 -14.12 -30.40 39.39
CA HIS A 217 -14.70 -31.02 40.57
C HIS A 217 -15.20 -32.45 40.30
N TYR A 218 -15.61 -32.74 39.07
CA TYR A 218 -16.13 -34.04 38.69
C TYR A 218 -15.05 -34.89 38.03
N SER A 219 -14.71 -36.04 38.63
CA SER A 219 -13.70 -36.97 38.08
C SER A 219 -14.01 -37.42 36.64
N GLN A 220 -15.30 -37.51 36.29
CA GLN A 220 -15.79 -37.91 34.98
C GLN A 220 -15.42 -36.90 33.88
N SER A 221 -15.12 -35.65 34.25
CA SER A 221 -14.65 -34.62 33.32
C SER A 221 -13.25 -34.91 32.78
N LEU A 222 -12.46 -35.73 33.47
CA LEU A 222 -11.10 -36.08 33.05
C LEU A 222 -11.06 -37.34 32.16
N ILE A 223 -12.18 -38.06 32.02
CA ILE A 223 -12.25 -39.32 31.24
C ILE A 223 -11.84 -39.10 29.78
N ASN A 224 -12.21 -37.98 29.18
CA ASN A 224 -11.83 -37.64 27.80
C ASN A 224 -10.74 -36.57 27.70
N ASP A 225 -9.95 -36.39 28.76
CA ASP A 225 -8.69 -35.67 28.65
C ASP A 225 -7.73 -36.46 27.75
N LYS A 226 -7.23 -35.81 26.70
CA LYS A 226 -6.34 -36.44 25.71
C LYS A 226 -5.10 -37.06 26.35
N MET A 227 -4.43 -36.35 27.28
CA MET A 227 -3.19 -36.84 27.89
C MET A 227 -3.42 -38.01 28.83
N PHE A 228 -4.52 -38.02 29.59
CA PHE A 228 -4.89 -39.19 30.39
C PHE A 228 -5.17 -40.40 29.50
N ARG A 229 -6.00 -40.24 28.45
CA ARG A 229 -6.32 -41.34 27.53
C ARG A 229 -5.11 -41.90 26.81
N ILE A 230 -4.16 -41.04 26.41
CA ILE A 230 -2.88 -41.48 25.83
C ILE A 230 -2.07 -42.31 26.83
N LYS A 231 -1.99 -41.90 28.11
CA LYS A 231 -1.24 -42.63 29.15
C LYS A 231 -1.90 -43.95 29.54
N GLU A 232 -3.23 -44.01 29.55
CA GLU A 232 -3.98 -45.23 29.86
C GLU A 232 -3.96 -46.25 28.70
N ASN A 233 -3.86 -45.78 27.46
CA ASN A 233 -3.72 -46.67 26.31
C ASN A 233 -2.28 -47.20 26.21
N GLU A 234 -2.09 -48.50 26.43
CA GLU A 234 -0.75 -49.13 26.42
C GLU A 234 0.02 -48.90 25.11
N SER A 235 -0.65 -48.98 23.96
CA SER A 235 -0.03 -48.76 22.64
C SER A 235 0.45 -47.31 22.48
N LEU A 236 -0.43 -46.34 22.74
CA LEU A 236 -0.12 -44.92 22.56
C LEU A 236 0.93 -44.43 23.56
N ASN A 237 0.87 -44.90 24.80
CA ASN A 237 1.87 -44.59 25.80
C ASN A 237 3.24 -45.18 25.42
N ALA A 238 3.28 -46.42 24.93
CA ALA A 238 4.51 -47.03 24.43
C ALA A 238 5.09 -46.26 23.24
N THR A 239 4.25 -45.87 22.27
CA THR A 239 4.63 -45.03 21.11
C THR A 239 5.20 -43.70 21.57
N ARG A 240 4.56 -43.03 22.54
CA ARG A 240 5.04 -41.76 23.09
C ARG A 240 6.37 -41.92 23.83
N ILE A 241 6.53 -42.96 24.66
CA ILE A 241 7.79 -43.22 25.39
C ILE A 241 8.91 -43.50 24.39
N LYS A 242 8.65 -44.35 23.39
CA LYS A 242 9.61 -44.67 22.32
C LYS A 242 10.02 -43.40 21.57
N MET A 243 9.06 -42.59 21.14
CA MET A 243 9.31 -41.31 20.45
C MET A 243 10.17 -40.36 21.29
N MET A 244 9.84 -40.17 22.56
CA MET A 244 10.64 -39.31 23.46
C MET A 244 12.07 -39.82 23.62
N SER A 245 12.26 -41.14 23.69
CA SER A 245 13.58 -41.78 23.76
C SER A 245 14.37 -41.65 22.46
N ASP A 246 13.74 -41.84 21.30
CA ASP A 246 14.40 -41.80 19.99
C ASP A 246 14.82 -40.36 19.62
N ILE A 247 13.95 -39.39 19.93
CA ILE A 247 14.24 -37.96 19.69
C ILE A 247 15.26 -37.42 20.69
N ASP A 248 15.23 -37.87 21.95
CA ASP A 248 16.18 -37.45 23.00
C ASP A 248 16.28 -35.92 23.14
N LEU A 249 15.14 -35.28 23.40
CA LEU A 249 14.99 -33.82 23.46
C LEU A 249 15.88 -33.14 24.51
N ASP A 250 16.30 -33.86 25.55
CA ASP A 250 17.05 -33.33 26.69
C ASP A 250 18.58 -33.39 26.52
N ASN A 251 19.05 -33.88 25.37
CA ASN A 251 20.46 -33.98 25.07
C ASN A 251 21.01 -32.68 24.46
N ASP A 252 21.80 -31.93 25.24
CA ASP A 252 22.39 -30.64 24.87
C ASP A 252 23.33 -30.68 23.64
N ASN A 253 23.78 -31.88 23.24
CA ASN A 253 24.59 -32.10 22.05
C ASN A 253 23.76 -32.32 20.76
N THR A 254 22.43 -32.27 20.86
CA THR A 254 21.53 -32.41 19.72
C THR A 254 21.06 -31.05 19.24
N ASN A 255 21.18 -30.79 17.93
CA ASN A 255 20.59 -29.61 17.30
C ASN A 255 19.28 -30.01 16.61
N ILE A 256 18.19 -29.30 16.87
CA ILE A 256 16.85 -29.67 16.40
C ILE A 256 16.32 -28.63 15.42
N ASP A 257 16.01 -29.07 14.21
CA ASP A 257 15.20 -28.29 13.27
C ASP A 257 13.77 -28.84 13.28
N LEU A 258 12.78 -27.96 13.48
CA LEU A 258 11.37 -28.32 13.57
C LEU A 258 10.65 -27.94 12.27
N PHE A 259 9.89 -28.87 11.69
CA PHE A 259 9.10 -28.67 10.48
C PHE A 259 7.63 -28.86 10.83
N ILE A 260 6.81 -27.85 10.58
CA ILE A 260 5.37 -27.87 10.91
C ILE A 260 4.60 -27.84 9.60
N ILE A 261 4.00 -28.99 9.24
CA ILE A 261 3.35 -29.19 7.96
C ILE A 261 1.87 -29.55 8.18
N GLY A 262 0.98 -28.65 7.74
CA GLY A 262 -0.46 -28.88 7.79
C GLY A 262 -1.08 -28.90 9.20
N HIS A 263 -0.32 -28.54 10.24
CA HIS A 263 -0.80 -28.46 11.61
C HIS A 263 -1.25 -27.03 11.97
N SER A 264 -2.37 -26.88 12.70
CA SER A 264 -2.96 -25.57 13.02
C SER A 264 -2.23 -24.80 14.12
N LEU A 265 -1.48 -25.51 14.98
CA LEU A 265 -0.83 -24.98 16.19
C LEU A 265 -1.81 -24.30 17.16
N GLN A 266 -3.04 -24.81 17.22
CA GLN A 266 -4.06 -24.29 18.13
C GLN A 266 -4.51 -25.36 19.13
N GLY A 267 -5.27 -24.93 20.13
CA GLY A 267 -5.89 -25.83 21.10
C GLY A 267 -4.90 -26.48 22.06
N SER A 268 -5.26 -27.69 22.51
CA SER A 268 -4.53 -28.45 23.52
C SER A 268 -3.19 -29.01 23.01
N ASP A 269 -3.09 -29.32 21.72
CA ASP A 269 -1.90 -29.89 21.10
C ASP A 269 -0.71 -28.90 21.11
N PHE A 270 -0.99 -27.59 21.12
CA PHE A 270 0.05 -26.56 21.20
C PHE A 270 0.93 -26.72 22.45
N LEU A 271 0.36 -27.10 23.60
CA LEU A 271 1.18 -27.21 24.81
C LEU A 271 2.17 -28.38 24.70
N PHE A 272 1.74 -29.50 24.13
CA PHE A 272 2.66 -30.61 23.84
C PHE A 272 3.77 -30.15 22.88
N LEU A 273 3.40 -29.47 21.80
CA LEU A 273 4.35 -28.97 20.80
C LEU A 273 5.27 -27.87 21.34
N SER A 274 4.85 -27.10 22.34
CA SER A 274 5.63 -25.99 22.90
C SER A 274 7.02 -26.39 23.36
N LYS A 275 7.18 -27.62 23.88
CA LYS A 275 8.47 -28.18 24.31
C LYS A 275 9.45 -28.33 23.14
N PHE A 276 8.95 -28.78 21.99
CA PHE A 276 9.73 -28.90 20.77
C PHE A 276 10.04 -27.53 20.18
N ILE A 277 9.04 -26.64 20.13
CA ILE A 277 9.17 -25.29 19.59
C ILE A 277 10.21 -24.49 20.39
N GLN A 278 10.21 -24.57 21.72
CA GLN A 278 11.18 -23.87 22.57
C GLN A 278 12.62 -24.34 22.35
N LYS A 279 12.82 -25.66 22.21
CA LYS A 279 14.13 -26.28 22.03
C LYS A 279 14.66 -26.25 20.59
N ALA A 280 13.79 -26.01 19.62
CA ALA A 280 14.18 -25.90 18.23
C ALA A 280 15.18 -24.76 18.01
N ASN A 281 16.13 -25.00 17.11
CA ASN A 281 17.08 -24.01 16.62
C ASN A 281 16.49 -23.22 15.46
N LYS A 282 15.83 -23.90 14.52
CA LYS A 282 14.99 -23.30 13.48
C LYS A 282 13.61 -23.96 13.45
N ILE A 283 12.58 -23.18 13.15
CA ILE A 283 11.19 -23.65 13.05
C ILE A 283 10.65 -23.30 11.67
N TYR A 284 10.54 -24.28 10.78
CA TYR A 284 9.95 -24.11 9.45
C TYR A 284 8.44 -24.32 9.52
N ILE A 285 7.66 -23.27 9.27
CA ILE A 285 6.19 -23.36 9.21
C ILE A 285 5.76 -23.37 7.75
N PHE A 286 5.21 -24.50 7.31
CA PHE A 286 4.61 -24.64 5.99
C PHE A 286 3.18 -24.09 6.03
N TYR A 287 2.94 -23.02 5.28
CA TYR A 287 1.72 -22.24 5.39
C TYR A 287 0.91 -22.21 4.09
N TYR A 288 -0.40 -22.16 4.26
CA TYR A 288 -1.38 -21.99 3.20
C TYR A 288 -1.95 -20.58 3.26
N GLU A 289 -1.86 -19.84 2.15
CA GLU A 289 -2.34 -18.45 2.06
C GLU A 289 -1.87 -17.61 3.25
N ASP A 290 -2.79 -17.19 4.12
CA ASP A 290 -2.50 -16.35 5.28
C ASP A 290 -2.63 -17.09 6.63
N ASP A 291 -2.68 -18.43 6.62
CA ASP A 291 -2.82 -19.23 7.86
C ASP A 291 -1.61 -19.12 8.81
N TYR A 292 -0.48 -18.59 8.32
CA TYR A 292 0.69 -18.30 9.13
C TYR A 292 0.43 -17.18 10.15
N ILE A 293 -0.50 -16.26 9.88
CA ILE A 293 -0.79 -15.12 10.78
C ILE A 293 -1.21 -15.64 12.15
N VAL A 294 -2.22 -16.51 12.18
CA VAL A 294 -2.76 -17.05 13.43
C VAL A 294 -1.74 -17.95 14.15
N LYS A 295 -0.94 -18.73 13.40
CA LYS A 295 0.15 -19.55 13.96
C LYS A 295 1.21 -18.68 14.64
N MET A 296 1.61 -17.58 14.00
CA MET A 296 2.60 -16.65 14.52
C MET A 296 2.09 -15.89 15.74
N GLU A 297 0.82 -15.46 15.72
CA GLU A 297 0.17 -14.86 16.87
C GLU A 297 0.17 -15.79 18.08
N GLU A 298 -0.11 -17.08 17.89
CA GLU A 298 -0.12 -18.06 18.97
C GLU A 298 1.28 -18.29 19.56
N ILE A 299 2.30 -18.42 18.70
CA ILE A 299 3.70 -18.56 19.13
C ILE A 299 4.15 -17.30 19.90
N LEU A 300 3.88 -16.12 19.38
CA LEU A 300 4.24 -14.85 20.03
C LEU A 300 3.54 -14.70 21.39
N ARG A 301 2.24 -15.00 21.45
CA ARG A 301 1.42 -14.87 22.66
C ARG A 301 1.87 -15.82 23.77
N LYS A 302 2.17 -17.08 23.44
CA LYS A 302 2.46 -18.12 24.43
C LYS A 302 3.95 -18.34 24.72
N LEU A 303 4.83 -18.10 23.75
CA LEU A 303 6.26 -18.44 23.84
C LEU A 303 7.19 -17.21 23.72
N GLY A 304 6.66 -16.06 23.31
CA GLY A 304 7.41 -14.79 23.23
C GLY A 304 8.24 -14.62 21.95
N SER A 305 8.85 -13.43 21.79
CA SER A 305 9.54 -13.04 20.56
C SER A 305 10.80 -13.84 20.26
N SER A 306 11.56 -14.25 21.29
CA SER A 306 12.81 -15.02 21.13
C SER A 306 12.61 -16.35 20.40
N VAL A 307 11.43 -16.97 20.55
CA VAL A 307 11.07 -18.19 19.84
C VAL A 307 10.55 -17.86 18.44
N ALA A 308 9.75 -16.80 18.30
CA ALA A 308 9.22 -16.36 17.01
C ALA A 308 10.33 -15.95 16.02
N GLU A 309 11.45 -15.39 16.50
CA GLU A 309 12.62 -15.04 15.68
C GLU A 309 13.29 -16.26 15.03
N LYS A 310 13.07 -17.47 15.56
CA LYS A 310 13.58 -18.72 14.98
C LYS A 310 12.69 -19.26 13.86
N VAL A 311 11.52 -18.65 13.63
CA VAL A 311 10.53 -19.12 12.66
C VAL A 311 10.91 -18.69 11.26
N VAL A 312 10.91 -19.66 10.36
CA VAL A 312 11.06 -19.50 8.92
C VAL A 312 9.74 -19.88 8.27
N LEU A 313 9.08 -18.91 7.64
CA LEU A 313 7.84 -19.16 6.91
C LEU A 313 8.14 -19.75 5.53
N VAL A 314 7.54 -20.90 5.24
CA VAL A 314 7.72 -21.60 3.97
C VAL A 314 6.34 -21.76 3.32
N PRO A 315 6.12 -21.26 2.11
CA PRO A 315 4.89 -21.56 1.40
C PRO A 315 4.71 -23.06 1.20
N PHE A 316 3.48 -23.57 1.35
CA PHE A 316 3.25 -25.02 1.30
C PHE A 316 3.66 -25.65 -0.04
N LEU A 317 4.37 -26.78 0.03
CA LEU A 317 4.83 -27.53 -1.13
C LEU A 317 3.84 -28.63 -1.52
N GLU A 318 3.59 -28.81 -2.81
CA GLU A 318 2.84 -29.98 -3.30
C GLU A 318 3.58 -31.25 -2.90
N ILE A 319 2.92 -32.15 -2.18
CA ILE A 319 3.55 -33.42 -1.74
C ILE A 319 3.64 -34.41 -2.89
N LEU A 320 2.56 -34.53 -3.66
CA LEU A 320 2.48 -35.32 -4.88
C LEU A 320 2.41 -34.38 -6.07
N LEU A 321 3.38 -34.47 -6.97
CA LEU A 321 3.52 -33.64 -8.15
C LEU A 321 2.54 -34.12 -9.23
N GLN A 322 1.45 -33.39 -9.41
CA GLN A 322 0.38 -33.75 -10.37
C GLN A 322 0.75 -33.40 -11.81
N ASP A 323 1.52 -32.32 -11.99
CA ASP A 323 1.94 -31.80 -13.29
C ASP A 323 3.45 -31.89 -13.50
N ARG A 324 3.89 -31.57 -14.73
CA ARG A 324 5.33 -31.45 -15.02
C ARG A 324 5.95 -30.38 -14.13
N LEU A 325 7.17 -30.66 -13.67
CA LEU A 325 7.97 -29.70 -12.91
C LEU A 325 8.18 -28.43 -13.74
N PHE A 326 7.84 -27.31 -13.13
CA PHE A 326 8.06 -25.97 -13.65
C PHE A 326 9.30 -25.32 -13.04
N ILE A 327 9.58 -25.63 -11.77
CA ILE A 327 10.80 -25.27 -11.05
C ILE A 327 11.44 -26.57 -10.54
N THR A 328 12.74 -26.70 -10.74
CA THR A 328 13.53 -27.89 -10.35
C THR A 328 14.62 -27.60 -9.33
N SER A 329 14.89 -26.32 -9.03
CA SER A 329 15.85 -25.92 -8.00
C SER A 329 15.54 -24.53 -7.45
N TYR A 330 16.12 -24.21 -6.28
CA TYR A 330 16.00 -22.86 -5.74
C TYR A 330 16.61 -21.80 -6.66
N LYS A 331 17.72 -22.12 -7.34
CA LYS A 331 18.36 -21.22 -8.32
C LYS A 331 17.41 -20.87 -9.47
N GLU A 332 16.64 -21.85 -9.91
CA GLU A 332 15.64 -21.65 -10.95
C GLU A 332 14.45 -20.83 -10.44
N TYR A 333 14.03 -21.03 -9.20
CA TYR A 333 12.98 -20.22 -8.56
C TYR A 333 13.36 -18.74 -8.47
N GLN A 334 14.63 -18.44 -8.16
CA GLN A 334 15.14 -17.07 -8.06
C GLN A 334 14.95 -16.24 -9.34
N THR A 335 14.77 -16.85 -10.50
CA THR A 335 14.53 -16.10 -11.74
C THR A 335 13.10 -15.54 -11.83
N ILE A 336 12.19 -15.97 -10.96
CA ILE A 336 10.77 -15.57 -10.94
C ILE A 336 10.23 -15.23 -9.55
N ASP A 337 11.07 -15.26 -8.51
CA ASP A 337 10.65 -15.02 -7.13
C ASP A 337 10.08 -13.60 -6.96
N SER A 338 10.57 -12.65 -7.77
CA SER A 338 10.15 -11.26 -7.82
C SER A 338 8.70 -11.08 -8.27
N PHE A 339 8.09 -12.10 -8.88
CA PHE A 339 6.68 -12.07 -9.31
C PHE A 339 5.74 -12.37 -8.13
N LEU A 340 6.27 -12.87 -7.01
CA LEU A 340 5.51 -13.40 -5.89
C LEU A 340 5.69 -12.53 -4.64
N SER A 341 4.57 -12.16 -4.01
CA SER A 341 4.59 -11.47 -2.70
C SER A 341 5.16 -12.38 -1.59
N ASN A 342 4.80 -13.66 -1.62
CA ASN A 342 5.12 -14.63 -0.57
C ASN A 342 6.27 -15.55 -1.04
N LYS A 343 7.52 -15.14 -0.79
CA LYS A 343 8.69 -15.85 -1.35
C LYS A 343 9.07 -17.10 -0.58
N PHE A 344 9.68 -18.08 -1.26
CA PHE A 344 10.35 -19.17 -0.55
C PHE A 344 11.64 -18.66 0.10
N PRO A 345 11.91 -19.03 1.36
CA PRO A 345 13.11 -18.60 2.06
C PRO A 345 14.35 -19.29 1.47
N ARG A 346 15.50 -18.60 1.52
CA ARG A 346 16.78 -19.12 1.02
C ARG A 346 17.42 -20.01 2.08
N GLU A 347 17.02 -21.27 2.10
CA GLU A 347 17.45 -22.26 3.08
C GLU A 347 17.98 -23.51 2.39
N ASP A 348 19.07 -24.09 2.91
CA ASP A 348 19.76 -25.23 2.26
C ASP A 348 18.84 -26.44 2.07
N ILE A 349 17.87 -26.63 2.96
CA ILE A 349 16.89 -27.71 2.86
C ILE A 349 15.94 -27.55 1.66
N LEU A 350 15.80 -26.34 1.14
CA LEU A 350 15.03 -26.01 -0.05
C LEU A 350 15.89 -25.94 -1.32
N SER A 351 17.16 -26.36 -1.27
CA SER A 351 18.05 -26.38 -2.44
C SER A 351 17.44 -27.11 -3.66
N GLU A 352 16.75 -28.22 -3.40
CA GLU A 352 16.05 -29.05 -4.40
C GLU A 352 14.57 -28.65 -4.57
N LEU A 353 14.26 -27.35 -4.40
CA LEU A 353 12.91 -26.81 -4.55
C LEU A 353 12.29 -27.25 -5.87
N SER A 354 11.19 -27.99 -5.76
CA SER A 354 10.48 -28.57 -6.89
C SER A 354 9.03 -28.15 -6.87
N LEU A 355 8.61 -27.38 -7.87
CA LEU A 355 7.26 -26.81 -7.97
C LEU A 355 6.65 -27.14 -9.33
N THR A 356 5.36 -27.42 -9.35
CA THR A 356 4.60 -27.43 -10.60
C THR A 356 4.04 -26.03 -10.90
N ILE A 357 3.43 -25.87 -12.09
CA ILE A 357 2.77 -24.61 -12.44
C ILE A 357 1.55 -24.31 -11.53
N ASN A 358 0.96 -25.32 -10.89
CA ASN A 358 -0.19 -25.14 -9.98
C ASN A 358 0.17 -24.38 -8.71
N HIS A 359 1.45 -24.32 -8.36
CA HIS A 359 1.90 -23.50 -7.25
C HIS A 359 1.61 -22.00 -7.47
N PHE A 360 1.42 -21.57 -8.72
CA PHE A 360 1.19 -20.18 -9.10
C PHE A 360 -0.30 -19.83 -9.22
N THR A 361 -1.22 -20.80 -9.16
CA THR A 361 -2.67 -20.59 -9.31
C THR A 361 -3.26 -19.81 -8.16
N LEU A 362 -2.84 -20.13 -6.93
CA LEU A 362 -3.35 -19.53 -5.69
C LEU A 362 -2.62 -18.24 -5.32
N ARG A 363 -1.54 -17.91 -6.03
CA ARG A 363 -0.72 -16.73 -5.74
C ARG A 363 -1.15 -15.56 -6.61
N ASN A 364 -1.29 -14.40 -5.99
CA ASN A 364 -1.61 -13.16 -6.70
C ASN A 364 -0.36 -12.63 -7.41
N ILE A 365 -0.11 -13.12 -8.64
CA ILE A 365 0.85 -12.49 -9.54
C ILE A 365 0.18 -11.23 -10.09
N ASN A 366 0.63 -10.06 -9.65
CA ASN A 366 0.18 -8.76 -10.17
C ASN A 366 1.22 -8.10 -11.08
N GLU A 367 2.47 -8.52 -10.99
CA GLU A 367 3.58 -8.00 -11.77
C GLU A 367 4.46 -9.11 -12.35
N LEU A 368 4.95 -8.86 -13.57
CA LEU A 368 5.94 -9.70 -14.23
C LEU A 368 7.22 -8.90 -14.44
N ARG A 369 8.35 -9.42 -13.96
CA ARG A 369 9.69 -8.85 -14.15
C ARG A 369 10.48 -9.72 -15.11
N ILE A 370 10.40 -9.38 -16.37
CA ILE A 370 10.97 -10.18 -17.45
C ILE A 370 12.47 -9.88 -17.51
N SER A 371 13.28 -10.94 -17.57
CA SER A 371 14.73 -10.90 -17.81
C SER A 371 15.08 -11.98 -18.85
N PRO A 372 16.25 -11.90 -19.52
CA PRO A 372 16.76 -12.97 -20.39
C PRO A 372 16.64 -14.37 -19.79
N SER A 373 16.88 -14.47 -18.47
CA SER A 373 16.91 -15.73 -17.73
C SER A 373 15.53 -16.39 -17.52
N ASN A 374 14.43 -15.65 -17.70
CA ASN A 374 13.09 -16.11 -17.30
C ASN A 374 12.01 -16.08 -18.39
N ILE A 375 12.34 -15.72 -19.63
CA ILE A 375 11.37 -15.60 -20.74
C ILE A 375 10.50 -16.85 -20.91
N GLU A 376 11.10 -18.04 -20.98
CA GLU A 376 10.34 -19.30 -21.15
C GLU A 376 9.35 -19.53 -19.99
N LYS A 377 9.72 -19.10 -18.78
CA LYS A 377 8.85 -19.19 -17.60
C LYS A 377 7.71 -18.19 -17.69
N VAL A 378 7.99 -16.96 -18.10
CA VAL A 378 6.99 -15.90 -18.32
C VAL A 378 5.97 -16.36 -19.36
N LEU A 379 6.41 -16.96 -20.47
CA LEU A 379 5.51 -17.49 -21.50
C LEU A 379 4.59 -18.59 -20.95
N HIS A 380 5.14 -19.53 -20.18
CA HIS A 380 4.34 -20.61 -19.59
C HIS A 380 3.37 -20.09 -18.50
N ILE A 381 3.80 -19.15 -17.66
CA ILE A 381 2.94 -18.48 -16.66
C ILE A 381 1.81 -17.72 -17.37
N SER A 382 2.12 -17.00 -18.44
CA SER A 382 1.12 -16.24 -19.22
C SER A 382 0.03 -17.16 -19.76
N ARG A 383 0.43 -18.26 -20.41
CA ARG A 383 -0.50 -19.29 -20.88
C ARG A 383 -1.35 -19.87 -19.75
N TYR A 384 -0.72 -20.19 -18.62
CA TYR A 384 -1.42 -20.76 -17.47
C TYR A 384 -2.45 -19.81 -16.88
N LEU A 385 -2.11 -18.52 -16.73
CA LEU A 385 -3.03 -17.51 -16.21
C LEU A 385 -4.23 -17.31 -17.13
N LEU A 386 -4.04 -17.36 -18.44
CA LEU A 386 -5.13 -17.27 -19.41
C LEU A 386 -6.09 -18.45 -19.35
N ILE A 387 -5.56 -19.68 -19.33
CA ILE A 387 -6.37 -20.91 -19.25
C ILE A 387 -7.24 -20.90 -17.99
N ASN A 388 -6.73 -20.34 -16.88
CA ASN A 388 -7.44 -20.26 -15.61
C ASN A 388 -8.30 -19.00 -15.43
N GLY A 389 -8.44 -18.15 -16.46
CA GLY A 389 -9.24 -16.92 -16.39
C GLY A 389 -8.68 -15.87 -15.43
N LYS A 390 -7.37 -15.89 -15.16
CA LYS A 390 -6.67 -15.02 -14.20
C LYS A 390 -5.75 -13.98 -14.87
N GLY A 391 -5.75 -13.88 -16.20
CA GLY A 391 -4.92 -12.92 -16.94
C GLY A 391 -5.10 -11.46 -16.49
N SER A 392 -6.32 -11.06 -16.11
CA SER A 392 -6.63 -9.71 -15.63
C SER A 392 -6.01 -9.32 -14.30
N LYS A 393 -5.37 -10.25 -13.57
CA LYS A 393 -4.66 -9.93 -12.33
C LYS A 393 -3.31 -9.25 -12.57
N VAL A 394 -2.70 -9.45 -13.73
CA VAL A 394 -1.39 -8.87 -14.06
C VAL A 394 -1.58 -7.46 -14.62
N SER A 395 -1.31 -6.45 -13.80
CA SER A 395 -1.43 -5.05 -14.20
C SER A 395 -0.10 -4.40 -14.54
N ARG A 396 1.04 -5.04 -14.24
CA ARG A 396 2.37 -4.43 -14.41
C ARG A 396 3.36 -5.38 -15.08
N VAL A 397 4.12 -4.87 -16.03
CA VAL A 397 5.23 -5.59 -16.67
C VAL A 397 6.48 -4.72 -16.63
N TYR A 398 7.57 -5.31 -16.19
CA TYR A 398 8.89 -4.69 -16.15
C TYR A 398 9.83 -5.54 -17.01
N PHE A 399 10.61 -4.89 -17.84
CA PHE A 399 11.72 -5.50 -18.57
C PHE A 399 13.01 -5.06 -17.88
N GLU A 400 13.69 -6.05 -17.30
CA GLU A 400 14.91 -5.89 -16.53
C GLU A 400 16.07 -6.54 -17.28
N GLU A 401 17.27 -5.98 -17.07
CA GLU A 401 18.48 -6.39 -17.77
C GLU A 401 18.41 -6.15 -19.30
N THR A 402 19.56 -6.31 -19.95
CA THR A 402 19.65 -6.16 -21.40
C THR A 402 19.13 -7.42 -22.06
N MET A 403 17.98 -7.31 -22.71
CA MET A 403 17.46 -8.33 -23.63
C MET A 403 17.86 -8.00 -25.05
N ASP A 404 18.04 -9.03 -25.86
CA ASP A 404 18.30 -8.91 -27.29
C ASP A 404 17.01 -9.06 -28.14
N SER A 405 17.13 -8.86 -29.45
CA SER A 405 16.00 -8.97 -30.37
C SER A 405 15.43 -10.39 -30.50
N VAL A 406 16.22 -11.43 -30.30
CA VAL A 406 15.79 -12.83 -30.38
C VAL A 406 14.84 -13.13 -29.22
N GLU A 407 15.16 -12.60 -28.04
CA GLU A 407 14.35 -12.69 -26.84
C GLU A 407 12.98 -12.01 -26.99
N PHE A 408 12.96 -10.78 -27.52
CA PHE A 408 11.70 -10.09 -27.85
C PHE A 408 10.89 -10.83 -28.93
N THR A 409 11.54 -11.46 -29.90
CA THR A 409 10.86 -12.27 -30.91
C THR A 409 10.07 -13.42 -30.28
N LYS A 410 10.57 -14.03 -29.21
CA LYS A 410 9.84 -15.08 -28.48
C LYS A 410 8.56 -14.54 -27.83
N LEU A 411 8.64 -13.35 -27.21
CA LEU A 411 7.50 -12.70 -26.59
C LEU A 411 6.47 -12.24 -27.64
N SER A 412 6.95 -11.63 -28.73
CA SER A 412 6.13 -11.11 -29.83
C SER A 412 5.38 -12.22 -30.57
N ASN A 413 5.96 -13.42 -30.68
CA ASN A 413 5.32 -14.56 -31.32
C ASN A 413 4.35 -15.33 -30.40
N SER A 414 4.25 -14.95 -29.13
CA SER A 414 3.37 -15.63 -28.17
C SER A 414 1.99 -14.98 -28.14
N GLU A 415 0.99 -15.63 -28.75
CA GLU A 415 -0.41 -15.20 -28.66
C GLU A 415 -0.91 -15.10 -27.20
N ASP A 416 -0.43 -16.01 -26.34
CA ASP A 416 -0.75 -16.01 -24.91
C ASP A 416 -0.21 -14.75 -24.22
N PHE A 417 1.06 -14.41 -24.43
CA PHE A 417 1.64 -13.20 -23.84
C PHE A 417 0.99 -11.93 -24.37
N LEU A 418 0.80 -11.81 -25.69
CA LEU A 418 0.12 -10.65 -26.30
C LEU A 418 -1.33 -10.49 -25.81
N THR A 419 -2.03 -11.61 -25.57
CA THR A 419 -3.37 -11.56 -24.99
C THR A 419 -3.32 -11.06 -23.54
N LEU A 420 -2.31 -11.47 -22.76
CA LEU A 420 -2.11 -11.00 -21.39
C LEU A 420 -1.86 -9.48 -21.33
N LEU A 421 -1.17 -8.89 -22.32
CA LEU A 421 -0.91 -7.45 -22.39
C LEU A 421 -2.19 -6.60 -22.42
N LYS A 422 -3.34 -7.16 -22.82
CA LYS A 422 -4.63 -6.45 -22.83
C LYS A 422 -5.02 -5.87 -21.47
N TRP A 423 -4.62 -6.52 -20.39
CA TRP A 423 -4.93 -6.10 -19.01
C TRP A 423 -3.78 -5.36 -18.32
N VAL A 424 -2.62 -5.24 -18.97
CA VAL A 424 -1.46 -4.58 -18.39
C VAL A 424 -1.67 -3.07 -18.44
N GLU A 425 -1.64 -2.44 -17.28
CA GLU A 425 -1.80 -1.00 -17.12
C GLU A 425 -0.47 -0.26 -17.22
N LYS A 426 0.62 -0.90 -16.81
CA LYS A 426 1.93 -0.27 -16.70
C LYS A 426 3.03 -1.13 -17.30
N VAL A 427 3.82 -0.55 -18.19
CA VAL A 427 5.01 -1.19 -18.76
C VAL A 427 6.24 -0.32 -18.56
N ILE A 428 7.31 -0.92 -18.05
CA ILE A 428 8.61 -0.25 -17.86
C ILE A 428 9.70 -1.06 -18.55
N PHE A 429 10.53 -0.38 -19.34
CA PHE A 429 11.76 -0.90 -19.90
C PHE A 429 12.96 -0.18 -19.28
N SER A 430 14.00 -0.92 -18.90
CA SER A 430 15.19 -0.35 -18.27
C SER A 430 16.47 -1.07 -18.71
N ASN A 431 17.37 -0.35 -19.37
CA ASN A 431 18.66 -0.87 -19.84
C ASN A 431 18.52 -2.06 -20.83
N THR A 432 17.57 -1.96 -21.75
CA THR A 432 17.11 -3.08 -22.62
C THR A 432 17.17 -2.70 -24.11
N GLU A 433 17.51 -3.66 -24.99
CA GLU A 433 17.33 -3.48 -26.45
C GLU A 433 15.91 -3.89 -26.86
N ILE A 434 15.09 -2.95 -27.34
CA ILE A 434 13.68 -3.17 -27.65
C ILE A 434 13.52 -3.35 -29.15
N ASP A 435 12.90 -4.43 -29.57
CA ASP A 435 12.50 -4.59 -30.97
C ASP A 435 11.39 -3.59 -31.35
N SER A 436 11.56 -2.88 -32.45
CA SER A 436 10.61 -1.84 -32.89
C SER A 436 9.22 -2.39 -33.20
N ASP A 437 9.13 -3.61 -33.75
CA ASP A 437 7.83 -4.22 -34.04
C ASP A 437 7.13 -4.63 -32.75
N PHE A 438 7.87 -5.11 -31.75
CA PHE A 438 7.32 -5.36 -30.41
C PHE A 438 6.76 -4.09 -29.76
N PHE A 439 7.47 -2.97 -29.84
CA PHE A 439 6.97 -1.67 -29.33
C PHE A 439 5.65 -1.28 -30.00
N ILE A 440 5.55 -1.41 -31.32
CA ILE A 440 4.32 -1.12 -32.07
C ILE A 440 3.20 -2.10 -31.70
N GLN A 441 3.51 -3.38 -31.49
CA GLN A 441 2.53 -4.36 -31.03
C GLN A 441 2.03 -4.04 -29.62
N LEU A 442 2.90 -3.61 -28.72
CA LEU A 442 2.52 -3.26 -27.36
C LEU A 442 1.46 -2.15 -27.34
N LEU A 443 1.62 -1.11 -28.17
CA LEU A 443 0.62 -0.06 -28.33
C LEU A 443 -0.73 -0.58 -28.87
N LYS A 444 -0.68 -1.60 -29.75
CA LYS A 444 -1.88 -2.22 -30.35
C LYS A 444 -2.65 -3.14 -29.41
N TYR A 445 -1.94 -3.90 -28.57
CA TYR A 445 -2.56 -4.91 -27.70
C TYR A 445 -2.89 -4.39 -26.29
N GLY A 446 -2.22 -3.32 -25.85
CA GLY A 446 -2.38 -2.74 -24.51
C GLY A 446 -3.68 -1.98 -24.33
N ASN A 447 -4.83 -2.67 -24.27
CA ASN A 447 -6.13 -2.03 -24.09
C ASN A 447 -6.24 -1.24 -22.77
N SER A 448 -5.59 -1.70 -21.71
CA SER A 448 -5.56 -1.04 -20.39
C SER A 448 -4.29 -0.22 -20.12
N LEU A 449 -3.36 -0.16 -21.09
CA LEU A 449 -2.04 0.44 -20.92
C LEU A 449 -2.14 1.95 -20.68
N SER A 450 -2.01 2.37 -19.43
CA SER A 450 -2.09 3.78 -19.03
C SER A 450 -0.71 4.44 -18.91
N TYR A 451 0.32 3.66 -18.62
CA TYR A 451 1.67 4.17 -18.40
C TYR A 451 2.73 3.31 -19.10
N MET A 452 3.55 3.95 -19.93
CA MET A 452 4.77 3.38 -20.47
C MET A 452 6.00 4.23 -20.13
N ARG A 453 7.08 3.57 -19.69
CA ARG A 453 8.40 4.21 -19.51
C ARG A 453 9.50 3.39 -20.18
N MET A 454 10.40 4.07 -20.87
CA MET A 454 11.65 3.55 -21.40
C MET A 454 12.80 4.38 -20.87
N GLU A 455 13.81 3.72 -20.29
CA GLU A 455 14.96 4.38 -19.70
C GLU A 455 16.24 3.64 -20.05
N ASN A 456 17.23 4.36 -20.59
CA ASN A 456 18.49 3.79 -21.07
C ASN A 456 18.30 2.63 -22.05
N CYS A 457 17.28 2.69 -22.91
CA CYS A 457 16.94 1.62 -23.85
C CYS A 457 17.47 1.89 -25.26
N THR A 458 17.73 0.82 -26.02
CA THR A 458 18.06 0.91 -27.44
C THR A 458 16.94 0.31 -28.26
N ILE A 459 16.24 1.09 -29.08
CA ILE A 459 15.22 0.56 -29.98
C ILE A 459 15.92 0.13 -31.29
N VAL A 460 15.70 -1.12 -31.71
CA VAL A 460 16.38 -1.76 -32.85
C VAL A 460 15.37 -2.25 -33.88
N VAL A 461 15.74 -2.18 -35.16
CA VAL A 461 14.95 -2.67 -36.29
C VAL A 461 15.48 -4.02 -36.77
N ASN A 462 14.65 -5.07 -36.71
CA ASN A 462 15.02 -6.41 -37.18
C ASN A 462 14.13 -6.87 -38.34
N GLY A 463 14.63 -6.84 -39.58
CA GLY A 463 13.93 -7.45 -40.74
C GLY A 463 14.23 -6.84 -42.11
N ASP A 464 13.76 -7.51 -43.17
CA ASP A 464 13.88 -7.10 -44.59
C ASP A 464 13.10 -5.80 -44.96
N ASN A 465 12.35 -5.23 -44.00
CA ASN A 465 11.70 -3.92 -44.13
C ASN A 465 12.74 -2.77 -44.04
N GLU A 466 13.90 -2.95 -44.65
CA GLU A 466 15.05 -2.05 -44.64
C GLU A 466 14.87 -0.81 -45.56
N ARG A 467 13.63 -0.33 -45.73
CA ARG A 467 13.33 0.88 -46.51
C ARG A 467 12.44 1.82 -45.72
N GLY A 468 13.07 2.81 -45.10
CA GLY A 468 12.40 3.99 -44.58
C GLY A 468 12.55 4.17 -43.08
N ASP A 469 12.15 5.35 -42.63
CA ASP A 469 11.98 5.67 -41.23
C ASP A 469 10.81 4.89 -40.62
N ILE A 470 10.89 4.58 -39.32
CA ILE A 470 9.84 3.85 -38.63
C ILE A 470 8.86 4.83 -38.00
N PHE A 471 7.57 4.53 -38.14
CA PHE A 471 6.50 5.32 -37.56
C PHE A 471 5.73 4.51 -36.51
N ALA A 472 5.70 5.01 -35.28
CA ALA A 472 4.89 4.49 -34.18
C ALA A 472 3.73 5.44 -33.87
N ASP A 473 2.51 4.97 -34.05
CA ASP A 473 1.29 5.76 -33.81
C ASP A 473 0.77 5.52 -32.39
N ILE A 474 0.92 6.52 -31.51
CA ILE A 474 0.45 6.41 -30.12
C ILE A 474 -1.07 6.49 -30.01
N SER A 475 -1.77 7.03 -31.01
CA SER A 475 -3.24 7.16 -30.99
C SER A 475 -3.96 5.82 -31.11
N VAL A 476 -3.24 4.76 -31.44
CA VAL A 476 -3.74 3.38 -31.43
C VAL A 476 -4.02 2.89 -30.00
N SER A 477 -3.30 3.42 -29.00
CA SER A 477 -3.52 3.10 -27.60
C SER A 477 -4.40 4.17 -26.95
N GLU A 478 -5.72 3.99 -26.99
CA GLU A 478 -6.68 4.95 -26.42
C GLU A 478 -6.56 5.11 -24.90
N SER A 479 -5.97 4.14 -24.20
CA SER A 479 -5.78 4.11 -22.75
C SER A 479 -4.48 4.78 -22.28
N LEU A 480 -3.52 5.02 -23.17
CA LEU A 480 -2.23 5.60 -22.80
C LEU A 480 -2.41 7.05 -22.30
N ARG A 481 -1.94 7.31 -21.07
CA ARG A 481 -1.99 8.63 -20.42
C ARG A 481 -0.60 9.18 -20.15
N ARG A 482 0.36 8.32 -19.83
CA ARG A 482 1.73 8.73 -19.50
C ARG A 482 2.73 7.99 -20.38
N LEU A 483 3.59 8.75 -21.04
CA LEU A 483 4.70 8.21 -21.84
C LEU A 483 6.00 8.88 -21.41
N GLU A 484 6.98 8.07 -21.02
CA GLU A 484 8.33 8.54 -20.67
C GLU A 484 9.37 7.82 -21.52
N ILE A 485 10.23 8.58 -22.19
CA ILE A 485 11.34 8.07 -23.00
C ILE A 485 12.58 8.89 -22.62
N ILE A 486 13.49 8.26 -21.88
CA ILE A 486 14.61 8.93 -21.23
C ILE A 486 15.90 8.21 -21.59
N ASP A 487 16.92 8.95 -22.05
CA ASP A 487 18.24 8.43 -22.36
C ASP A 487 18.21 7.23 -23.34
N CYS A 488 17.24 7.21 -24.25
CA CYS A 488 17.06 6.13 -25.22
C CYS A 488 17.73 6.46 -26.55
N SER A 489 18.17 5.42 -27.27
CA SER A 489 18.75 5.56 -28.60
C SER A 489 18.00 4.70 -29.62
N PHE A 490 17.74 5.21 -30.80
CA PHE A 490 17.29 4.39 -31.91
C PHE A 490 18.47 4.01 -32.82
N THR A 491 18.58 2.73 -33.16
CA THR A 491 19.67 2.23 -34.02
C THR A 491 19.12 1.41 -35.18
N SER A 492 19.70 1.65 -36.36
CA SER A 492 19.38 0.96 -37.60
C SER A 492 20.63 0.83 -38.46
N THR A 493 20.72 -0.25 -39.24
CA THR A 493 21.85 -0.54 -40.15
C THR A 493 22.04 0.54 -41.22
N LYS A 494 21.03 1.39 -41.49
CA LYS A 494 21.05 2.42 -42.55
C LYS A 494 20.92 3.87 -42.05
N LYS A 495 21.13 4.16 -40.76
CA LYS A 495 20.87 5.48 -40.14
C LYS A 495 19.42 5.95 -40.34
N CYS A 496 18.45 5.18 -39.85
CA CYS A 496 17.04 5.60 -39.82
C CYS A 496 16.72 6.39 -38.55
N ILE A 497 15.61 7.13 -38.58
CA ILE A 497 15.02 7.81 -37.42
C ILE A 497 13.73 7.10 -37.01
N LEU A 498 13.43 7.04 -35.71
CA LEU A 498 12.13 6.62 -35.20
C LEU A 498 11.24 7.83 -34.99
N TYR A 499 10.11 7.87 -35.70
CA TYR A 499 9.07 8.87 -35.54
C TYR A 499 7.96 8.34 -34.66
N ILE A 500 7.66 9.05 -33.57
CA ILE A 500 6.51 8.81 -32.72
C ILE A 500 5.48 9.88 -33.05
N GLY A 501 4.37 9.47 -33.66
CA GLY A 501 3.33 10.36 -34.14
C GLY A 501 1.94 10.01 -33.61
N SER A 502 0.97 10.84 -33.95
CA SER A 502 -0.44 10.65 -33.62
C SER A 502 -1.30 10.85 -34.87
N ASN A 503 -1.88 9.79 -35.41
CA ASN A 503 -2.78 9.92 -36.57
C ASN A 503 -4.13 10.49 -36.16
N ASN A 504 -4.67 10.07 -35.01
CA ASN A 504 -5.93 10.54 -34.44
C ASN A 504 -5.69 11.38 -33.17
N GLN A 505 -6.76 11.80 -32.50
CA GLN A 505 -6.68 12.37 -31.15
C GLN A 505 -6.05 11.37 -30.19
N ASN A 506 -5.19 11.85 -29.30
CA ASN A 506 -4.59 11.05 -28.24
C ASN A 506 -4.95 11.61 -26.85
N ASN A 507 -4.76 10.77 -25.84
CA ASN A 507 -5.16 11.04 -24.46
C ASN A 507 -3.95 11.22 -23.53
N ILE A 508 -2.78 11.58 -24.06
CA ILE A 508 -1.58 11.77 -23.25
C ILE A 508 -1.78 12.96 -22.32
N GLU A 509 -1.69 12.70 -21.02
CA GLU A 509 -1.74 13.68 -19.93
C GLU A 509 -0.33 14.13 -19.53
N LYS A 510 0.63 13.19 -19.52
CA LYS A 510 2.03 13.45 -19.19
C LYS A 510 2.98 12.87 -20.22
N LEU A 511 3.88 13.71 -20.74
CA LEU A 511 4.91 13.31 -21.70
C LEU A 511 6.28 13.74 -21.19
N THR A 512 7.22 12.79 -21.10
CA THR A 512 8.62 13.05 -20.76
C THR A 512 9.54 12.49 -21.85
N VAL A 513 10.34 13.35 -22.47
CA VAL A 513 11.23 12.98 -23.58
C VAL A 513 12.57 13.66 -23.37
N LEU A 514 13.54 12.95 -22.80
CA LEU A 514 14.80 13.54 -22.36
C LEU A 514 16.01 12.81 -22.94
N ARG A 515 16.97 13.57 -23.51
CA ARG A 515 18.32 13.09 -23.87
C ARG A 515 18.31 11.86 -24.79
N ASN A 516 17.35 11.80 -25.70
CA ASN A 516 17.22 10.69 -26.65
C ASN A 516 18.00 10.97 -27.93
N THR A 517 18.42 9.93 -28.67
CA THR A 517 19.15 10.06 -29.94
C THR A 517 18.48 9.29 -31.08
N ASN A 518 18.44 9.88 -32.29
CA ASN A 518 17.75 9.34 -33.48
C ASN A 518 16.25 9.04 -33.28
N LEU A 519 15.61 9.74 -32.34
CA LEU A 519 14.19 9.62 -32.02
C LEU A 519 13.52 10.98 -32.12
N VAL A 520 12.38 11.02 -32.79
CA VAL A 520 11.63 12.24 -33.06
C VAL A 520 10.19 12.08 -32.59
N ILE A 521 9.71 13.02 -31.79
CA ILE A 521 8.28 13.14 -31.46
C ILE A 521 7.65 14.06 -32.49
N GLU A 522 6.66 13.63 -33.25
CA GLU A 522 6.04 14.55 -34.20
C GLU A 522 5.19 15.61 -33.50
N LYS A 523 5.07 16.77 -34.14
CA LYS A 523 4.13 17.84 -33.76
C LYS A 523 2.71 17.32 -33.51
N SER A 524 2.32 16.31 -34.27
CA SER A 524 1.01 15.65 -34.20
C SER A 524 0.69 15.06 -32.82
N VAL A 525 1.70 14.60 -32.06
CA VAL A 525 1.52 14.10 -30.69
C VAL A 525 1.02 15.20 -29.76
N PHE A 526 1.60 16.39 -29.87
CA PHE A 526 1.28 17.55 -29.05
C PHE A 526 -0.07 18.17 -29.45
N GLU A 527 -0.24 18.51 -30.73
CA GLU A 527 -1.44 19.22 -31.22
C GLU A 527 -2.72 18.39 -31.10
N LYS A 528 -2.61 17.06 -31.18
CA LYS A 528 -3.77 16.16 -31.08
C LYS A 528 -3.98 15.59 -29.69
N SER A 529 -3.16 15.97 -28.71
CA SER A 529 -3.44 15.61 -27.32
C SER A 529 -4.57 16.48 -26.78
N THR A 530 -5.60 15.84 -26.23
CA THR A 530 -6.75 16.55 -25.64
C THR A 530 -6.53 16.93 -24.18
N ASN A 531 -5.62 16.22 -23.49
CA ASN A 531 -5.49 16.28 -22.02
C ASN A 531 -4.05 16.55 -21.54
N LEU A 532 -3.12 16.97 -22.41
CA LEU A 532 -1.73 17.21 -22.01
C LEU A 532 -1.64 18.31 -20.95
N ILE A 533 -1.24 17.93 -19.73
CA ILE A 533 -1.11 18.80 -18.56
C ILE A 533 0.36 18.96 -18.12
N ASP A 534 1.21 17.98 -18.37
CA ASP A 534 2.61 17.94 -17.93
C ASP A 534 3.53 17.54 -19.10
N LEU A 535 4.50 18.39 -19.42
CA LEU A 535 5.50 18.15 -20.46
C LEU A 535 6.91 18.40 -19.93
N ASP A 536 7.79 17.42 -20.11
CA ASP A 536 9.23 17.53 -19.81
C ASP A 536 10.05 17.10 -21.04
N ILE A 537 10.81 18.02 -21.64
CA ILE A 537 11.37 17.84 -22.98
C ILE A 537 12.82 18.32 -23.13
N SER A 538 13.66 17.47 -23.72
CA SER A 538 15.04 17.72 -24.14
C SER A 538 15.30 16.94 -25.43
N ILE A 539 15.29 17.62 -26.57
CA ILE A 539 15.41 16.99 -27.90
C ILE A 539 16.70 17.43 -28.54
N THR A 540 17.47 16.46 -29.07
CA THR A 540 18.83 16.70 -29.54
C THR A 540 18.95 16.96 -31.05
N ASP A 541 17.86 16.92 -31.84
CA ASP A 541 17.90 17.03 -33.32
C ASP A 541 16.85 18.01 -33.91
N ASP A 542 17.23 18.68 -35.01
CA ASP A 542 16.53 19.76 -35.76
C ASP A 542 15.13 19.38 -36.32
N VAL A 543 14.07 19.31 -35.50
CA VAL A 543 12.76 18.83 -36.01
C VAL A 543 11.55 19.75 -35.82
N TYR A 544 11.69 20.91 -35.17
CA TYR A 544 10.56 21.85 -35.06
C TYR A 544 10.90 23.23 -35.60
N GLN A 545 10.78 23.39 -36.92
CA GLN A 545 10.80 24.72 -37.54
C GLN A 545 9.51 25.51 -37.28
N GLU A 546 8.43 24.81 -36.92
CA GLU A 546 7.12 25.40 -36.63
C GLU A 546 6.86 25.48 -35.12
N GLU A 547 6.20 26.56 -34.70
CA GLU A 547 5.78 26.75 -33.31
C GLU A 547 4.65 25.77 -32.94
N ILE A 548 4.73 25.23 -31.71
CA ILE A 548 3.72 24.35 -31.11
C ILE A 548 3.03 25.11 -29.98
N HIS A 549 1.71 25.29 -30.08
CA HIS A 549 0.93 25.96 -29.05
C HIS A 549 0.14 24.97 -28.18
N LEU A 550 0.44 24.94 -26.89
CA LEU A 550 -0.14 24.03 -25.88
C LEU A 550 -1.13 24.79 -24.99
N LYS A 551 -2.40 24.81 -25.40
CA LYS A 551 -3.48 25.59 -24.74
C LYS A 551 -3.72 25.22 -23.27
N ASN A 552 -3.59 23.93 -22.94
CA ASN A 552 -4.10 23.34 -21.69
C ASN A 552 -3.02 22.94 -20.67
N ILE A 553 -1.75 23.15 -20.98
CA ILE A 553 -0.65 22.68 -20.15
C ILE A 553 -0.56 23.44 -18.82
N GLU A 554 -0.25 22.71 -17.74
CA GLU A 554 -0.10 23.25 -16.38
C GLU A 554 1.37 23.30 -15.95
N THR A 555 2.16 22.30 -16.35
CA THR A 555 3.61 22.25 -16.06
C THR A 555 4.39 22.05 -17.34
N LEU A 556 5.37 22.92 -17.59
CA LEU A 556 6.31 22.83 -18.71
C LEU A 556 7.74 22.83 -18.19
N GLN A 557 8.48 21.76 -18.49
CA GLN A 557 9.93 21.69 -18.30
C GLN A 557 10.64 21.53 -19.64
N MET A 558 11.61 22.40 -19.91
CA MET A 558 12.42 22.38 -21.13
C MET A 558 13.91 22.37 -20.75
N ASP A 559 14.70 21.54 -21.42
CA ASP A 559 16.15 21.47 -21.22
C ASP A 559 16.88 21.83 -22.52
N HIS A 560 17.50 23.01 -22.53
CA HIS A 560 18.35 23.55 -23.59
C HIS A 560 19.85 23.33 -23.32
N THR A 561 20.25 22.50 -22.36
CA THR A 561 21.68 22.27 -22.06
C THR A 561 22.43 21.70 -23.26
N TYR A 562 21.74 20.91 -24.11
CA TYR A 562 22.30 20.31 -25.31
C TYR A 562 21.30 20.38 -26.48
N GLY A 563 21.65 21.08 -27.57
CA GLY A 563 20.82 21.16 -28.79
C GLY A 563 19.83 22.33 -28.82
N PHE A 564 18.91 22.33 -29.79
CA PHE A 564 17.82 23.31 -29.89
C PHE A 564 16.53 22.72 -29.28
N ALA A 565 15.96 23.38 -28.26
CA ALA A 565 14.64 23.00 -27.77
C ALA A 565 13.55 23.40 -28.79
N PRO A 566 12.44 22.65 -28.88
CA PRO A 566 11.31 23.02 -29.72
C PRO A 566 10.76 24.41 -29.36
N ASN A 567 10.29 25.16 -30.37
CA ASN A 567 9.58 26.41 -30.14
C ASN A 567 8.16 26.11 -29.62
N ILE A 568 8.00 26.05 -28.30
CA ILE A 568 6.75 25.75 -27.62
C ILE A 568 6.20 27.02 -26.97
N THR A 569 4.91 27.28 -27.20
CA THR A 569 4.16 28.27 -26.42
C THR A 569 3.03 27.62 -25.62
N VAL A 570 2.70 28.25 -24.50
CA VAL A 570 1.70 27.76 -23.54
C VAL A 570 0.54 28.73 -23.39
N GLY A 571 -0.62 28.19 -23.03
CA GLY A 571 -1.84 28.95 -22.74
C GLY A 571 -1.97 29.37 -21.27
N ASN A 572 -3.14 29.91 -20.93
CA ASN A 572 -3.39 30.60 -19.65
C ASN A 572 -3.57 29.66 -18.44
N LYS A 573 -3.54 28.34 -18.66
CA LYS A 573 -3.63 27.34 -17.58
C LYS A 573 -2.28 27.04 -16.91
N ILE A 574 -1.18 27.50 -17.49
CA ILE A 574 0.16 27.23 -16.99
C ILE A 574 0.32 27.68 -15.54
N GLU A 575 0.85 26.78 -14.71
CA GLU A 575 1.21 27.02 -13.31
C GLU A 575 2.73 27.12 -13.13
N GLU A 576 3.50 26.26 -13.80
CA GLU A 576 4.94 26.15 -13.61
C GLU A 576 5.70 26.04 -14.93
N ILE A 577 6.73 26.86 -15.09
CA ILE A 577 7.68 26.80 -16.21
C ILE A 577 9.08 26.63 -15.65
N ILE A 578 9.77 25.57 -16.07
CA ILE A 578 11.17 25.30 -15.71
C ILE A 578 11.98 25.19 -16.99
N VAL A 579 13.00 26.03 -17.14
CA VAL A 579 13.92 26.01 -18.27
C VAL A 579 15.31 25.68 -17.72
N THR A 580 15.97 24.66 -18.25
CA THR A 580 17.32 24.23 -17.83
C THR A 580 18.31 24.48 -18.96
N GLY A 581 19.36 25.25 -18.70
CA GLY A 581 20.23 25.77 -19.75
C GLY A 581 19.51 26.82 -20.60
N TYR A 582 20.21 27.89 -20.97
CA TYR A 582 19.71 28.91 -21.90
C TYR A 582 20.85 29.83 -22.30
N SER A 583 21.05 30.00 -23.60
CA SER A 583 22.26 30.63 -24.16
C SER A 583 22.13 32.12 -24.46
N GLU A 584 20.91 32.66 -24.48
CA GLU A 584 20.65 34.07 -24.77
C GLU A 584 20.84 34.96 -23.52
N GLU A 585 21.02 36.26 -23.73
CA GLU A 585 21.23 37.26 -22.67
C GLU A 585 19.93 37.69 -21.96
N PHE A 586 18.77 37.59 -22.63
CA PHE A 586 17.47 37.97 -22.08
C PHE A 586 16.38 36.99 -22.54
N ILE A 587 15.34 36.82 -21.73
CA ILE A 587 14.17 35.97 -22.07
C ILE A 587 12.88 36.75 -21.85
N LYS A 588 12.02 36.78 -22.88
CA LYS A 588 10.70 37.43 -22.80
C LYS A 588 9.65 36.40 -22.45
N LEU A 589 8.82 36.63 -21.45
CA LEU A 589 7.74 35.70 -21.15
C LEU A 589 6.77 35.54 -22.33
N SER A 590 6.53 36.59 -23.13
CA SER A 590 5.71 36.52 -24.35
C SER A 590 6.26 35.58 -25.42
N SER A 591 7.54 35.21 -25.39
CA SER A 591 8.10 34.24 -26.33
C SER A 591 7.71 32.79 -26.00
N ILE A 592 7.27 32.52 -24.77
CA ILE A 592 6.84 31.19 -24.31
C ILE A 592 5.35 31.19 -23.94
N MET A 593 4.79 32.33 -23.56
CA MET A 593 3.43 32.42 -23.02
C MET A 593 2.53 33.20 -23.97
N LYS A 594 1.53 32.54 -24.55
CA LYS A 594 0.55 33.15 -25.46
C LYS A 594 -0.87 33.06 -24.91
N ASN A 595 -1.58 34.20 -24.90
CA ASN A 595 -2.92 34.26 -24.34
C ASN A 595 -3.90 33.37 -25.12
N ASN A 596 -4.66 32.56 -24.39
CA ASN A 596 -5.85 31.92 -24.94
C ASN A 596 -6.90 33.02 -25.14
N GLU A 597 -7.50 33.13 -26.34
CA GLU A 597 -8.47 34.18 -26.73
C GLU A 597 -9.63 34.41 -25.73
N GLU A 598 -9.87 33.44 -24.82
CA GLU A 598 -10.93 33.42 -23.82
C GLU A 598 -10.58 34.11 -22.48
N SER A 599 -9.31 34.40 -22.18
CA SER A 599 -8.92 34.98 -20.87
C SER A 599 -7.75 35.97 -20.96
N VAL A 600 -7.73 36.92 -20.03
CA VAL A 600 -6.69 37.96 -19.96
C VAL A 600 -5.57 37.48 -19.04
N GLY A 601 -4.38 37.27 -19.61
CA GLY A 601 -3.17 36.98 -18.85
C GLY A 601 -3.03 35.55 -18.32
N PHE A 602 -2.06 35.34 -17.45
CA PHE A 602 -1.68 34.03 -16.91
C PHE A 602 -1.87 33.98 -15.39
N PRO A 603 -3.12 33.80 -14.91
CA PRO A 603 -3.42 33.95 -13.49
C PRO A 603 -2.95 32.80 -12.62
N ASN A 604 -2.74 31.63 -13.21
CA ASN A 604 -2.35 30.44 -12.46
C ASN A 604 -0.83 30.30 -12.31
N LEU A 605 -0.03 31.16 -12.95
CA LEU A 605 1.43 31.05 -12.91
C LEU A 605 1.95 31.26 -11.49
N ARG A 606 2.57 30.23 -10.93
CA ARG A 606 3.18 30.21 -9.60
C ARG A 606 4.70 30.21 -9.66
N LEU A 607 5.28 29.61 -10.69
CA LEU A 607 6.73 29.47 -10.78
C LEU A 607 7.23 29.65 -12.21
N PHE A 608 8.26 30.48 -12.35
CA PHE A 608 9.15 30.45 -13.50
C PHE A 608 10.58 30.28 -12.98
N HIS A 609 11.25 29.22 -13.41
CA HIS A 609 12.58 28.88 -12.94
C HIS A 609 13.52 28.61 -14.11
N LEU A 610 14.54 29.44 -14.24
CA LEU A 610 15.66 29.26 -15.15
C LEU A 610 16.87 28.67 -14.41
N LYS A 611 17.08 27.36 -14.59
CA LYS A 611 18.16 26.57 -14.00
C LYS A 611 19.40 26.63 -14.88
N SER A 612 20.56 26.90 -14.28
CA SER A 612 21.87 26.87 -14.95
C SER A 612 21.92 27.57 -16.32
N PRO A 613 21.44 28.82 -16.46
CA PRO A 613 21.62 29.58 -17.70
C PRO A 613 23.09 29.83 -18.01
N ASP A 614 23.44 29.98 -19.29
CA ASP A 614 24.82 30.17 -19.73
C ASP A 614 25.33 31.59 -19.44
N GLN A 615 24.44 32.58 -19.56
CA GLN A 615 24.78 34.01 -19.50
C GLN A 615 24.02 34.79 -18.42
N MET A 616 22.77 34.40 -18.12
CA MET A 616 21.92 35.10 -17.16
C MET A 616 22.33 34.78 -15.72
N THR A 617 22.31 35.79 -14.84
CA THR A 617 22.65 35.57 -13.41
C THR A 617 21.67 36.24 -12.45
N SER A 618 20.72 37.01 -12.98
CA SER A 618 19.74 37.73 -12.18
C SER A 618 18.36 37.67 -12.82
N CYS A 619 17.32 37.81 -11.99
CA CYS A 619 15.96 38.01 -12.43
C CYS A 619 15.79 39.27 -13.31
N GLN A 620 16.72 40.23 -13.30
CA GLN A 620 16.69 41.37 -14.24
C GLN A 620 16.73 40.96 -15.72
N ASP A 621 17.35 39.82 -16.01
CA ASP A 621 17.52 39.30 -17.38
C ASP A 621 16.21 38.67 -17.93
N LEU A 622 15.22 38.44 -17.05
CA LEU A 622 13.86 38.05 -17.40
C LEU A 622 13.03 39.30 -17.72
N ILE A 623 12.38 39.33 -18.88
CA ILE A 623 11.48 40.40 -19.31
C ILE A 623 10.03 39.91 -19.17
N VAL A 624 9.32 40.44 -18.16
CA VAL A 624 7.89 40.15 -17.93
C VAL A 624 7.03 41.12 -18.74
N ASP A 625 6.72 40.75 -19.99
CA ASP A 625 5.94 41.55 -20.96
C ASP A 625 4.53 41.01 -21.23
N VAL A 626 4.07 40.08 -20.40
CA VAL A 626 2.72 39.53 -20.40
C VAL A 626 1.97 39.91 -19.12
N ILE A 627 0.64 39.98 -19.20
CA ILE A 627 -0.19 40.18 -18.01
C ILE A 627 -0.16 38.88 -17.19
N LEU A 628 0.45 38.93 -16.02
CA LEU A 628 0.29 37.92 -14.97
C LEU A 628 -0.84 38.38 -14.05
N ASP A 629 -1.44 37.50 -13.22
CA ASP A 629 -2.43 37.96 -12.25
C ASP A 629 -1.79 39.00 -11.32
N VAL A 630 -2.18 40.26 -11.53
CA VAL A 630 -1.63 41.46 -10.89
C VAL A 630 -1.83 41.40 -9.37
N PHE A 631 -2.71 40.53 -8.88
CA PHE A 631 -3.01 40.34 -7.46
C PHE A 631 -2.36 39.09 -6.84
N SER A 632 -1.67 38.25 -7.64
CA SER A 632 -0.98 37.06 -7.11
C SER A 632 0.31 37.48 -6.39
N ASN A 633 0.37 37.27 -5.08
CA ASN A 633 1.61 37.39 -4.31
C ASN A 633 2.50 36.15 -4.42
N ASN A 634 2.01 35.11 -5.08
CA ASN A 634 2.55 33.76 -4.97
C ASN A 634 3.47 33.39 -6.13
N THR A 635 3.49 34.17 -7.21
CA THR A 635 4.36 33.93 -8.37
C THR A 635 5.81 34.23 -8.03
N LYS A 636 6.68 33.24 -8.24
CA LYS A 636 8.13 33.33 -8.01
C LYS A 636 8.91 33.19 -9.31
N PHE A 637 9.89 34.06 -9.46
CA PHE A 637 10.92 34.01 -10.49
C PHE A 637 12.22 33.55 -9.84
N ILE A 638 12.84 32.53 -10.44
CA ILE A 638 14.15 32.03 -10.03
C ILE A 638 15.04 32.04 -11.26
N VAL A 639 16.10 32.84 -11.25
CA VAL A 639 17.12 32.84 -12.30
C VAL A 639 18.46 32.54 -11.64
N HIS A 640 19.02 31.36 -11.93
CA HIS A 640 20.20 30.85 -11.25
C HIS A 640 20.01 30.79 -9.71
N GLU A 641 20.66 31.66 -8.95
CA GLU A 641 20.52 31.78 -7.49
C GLU A 641 19.64 32.97 -7.07
N ASP A 642 19.29 33.87 -7.99
CA ASP A 642 18.45 35.04 -7.70
C ASP A 642 16.97 34.64 -7.66
N ILE A 643 16.30 34.95 -6.56
CA ILE A 643 14.91 34.59 -6.30
C ILE A 643 14.13 35.86 -6.04
N LYS A 644 13.07 36.08 -6.81
CA LYS A 644 12.18 37.25 -6.67
C LYS A 644 10.73 36.82 -6.74
N SER A 645 9.90 37.29 -5.81
CA SER A 645 8.46 37.32 -6.04
C SER A 645 8.12 38.31 -7.14
N ILE A 646 6.94 38.16 -7.75
CA ILE A 646 6.45 39.10 -8.76
C ILE A 646 6.38 40.55 -8.25
N LYS A 647 6.07 40.74 -6.96
CA LYS A 647 6.09 42.06 -6.31
C LYS A 647 7.50 42.63 -6.23
N GLU A 648 8.47 41.85 -5.78
CA GLU A 648 9.87 42.28 -5.68
C GLU A 648 10.44 42.60 -7.06
N TYR A 649 10.15 41.76 -8.05
CA TYR A 649 10.56 41.97 -9.44
C TYR A 649 10.07 43.33 -9.97
N TYR A 650 8.77 43.63 -9.83
CA TYR A 650 8.23 44.92 -10.30
C TYR A 650 8.69 46.14 -9.49
N LEU A 651 9.00 45.96 -8.20
CA LEU A 651 9.54 47.03 -7.35
C LEU A 651 10.99 47.38 -7.72
N GLU A 652 11.81 46.38 -8.00
CA GLU A 652 13.23 46.54 -8.26
C GLU A 652 13.55 46.92 -9.71
N TYR A 653 12.86 46.32 -10.68
CA TYR A 653 13.21 46.42 -12.10
C TYR A 653 12.28 47.33 -12.90
N ARG A 654 11.71 48.38 -12.27
CA ARG A 654 10.82 49.37 -12.90
C ARG A 654 11.38 49.87 -14.25
N GLU A 655 10.90 49.29 -15.35
CA GLU A 655 10.96 49.91 -16.66
C GLU A 655 10.06 51.16 -16.67
N PRO A 656 10.49 52.30 -17.27
CA PRO A 656 9.77 53.58 -17.23
C PRO A 656 8.35 53.56 -17.84
N HIS A 657 7.97 52.47 -18.51
CA HIS A 657 6.71 52.34 -19.23
C HIS A 657 5.52 51.88 -18.36
N LEU A 658 5.75 51.51 -17.09
CA LEU A 658 4.71 51.09 -16.14
C LEU A 658 4.55 52.06 -14.95
N GLN A 659 4.53 53.38 -15.22
CA GLN A 659 4.09 54.40 -14.25
C GLN A 659 2.58 54.37 -13.93
N PHE A 660 1.85 53.33 -14.32
CA PHE A 660 0.38 53.31 -14.22
C PHE A 660 -0.19 52.83 -12.89
N PHE A 661 0.57 52.15 -12.01
CA PHE A 661 -0.05 51.43 -10.88
C PHE A 661 0.47 51.77 -9.47
N ASN A 662 1.40 52.71 -9.32
CA ASN A 662 2.10 52.92 -8.04
C ASN A 662 1.65 54.07 -7.11
N PRO A 663 0.56 54.84 -7.37
CA PRO A 663 -0.07 55.64 -6.32
C PRO A 663 -1.52 55.24 -5.99
N PHE A 664 -1.99 54.07 -6.41
CA PHE A 664 -3.43 53.71 -6.34
C PHE A 664 -3.85 52.86 -5.14
N GLU A 665 -2.93 52.44 -4.27
CA GLU A 665 -3.29 51.63 -3.08
C GLU A 665 -4.10 52.40 -2.02
N GLY A 666 -4.21 53.74 -2.12
CA GLY A 666 -4.97 54.56 -1.18
C GLY A 666 -6.01 55.52 -1.78
N LEU A 667 -6.24 55.49 -3.10
CA LEU A 667 -7.07 56.50 -3.80
C LEU A 667 -8.17 55.93 -4.71
N VAL A 668 -8.37 54.63 -4.76
CA VAL A 668 -9.48 54.04 -5.52
C VAL A 668 -10.72 54.01 -4.64
N ASP A 669 -11.57 55.02 -4.80
CA ASP A 669 -12.91 55.04 -4.24
C ASP A 669 -13.65 53.76 -4.66
N ASN A 670 -14.35 53.10 -3.73
CA ASN A 670 -15.09 51.85 -3.99
C ASN A 670 -16.11 52.04 -5.13
N SER A 671 -16.52 53.28 -5.41
CA SER A 671 -17.38 53.65 -6.55
C SER A 671 -16.72 53.47 -7.93
N ILE A 672 -15.39 53.57 -8.03
CA ILE A 672 -14.61 53.37 -9.26
C ILE A 672 -14.31 51.87 -9.45
N LEU A 673 -13.95 51.17 -8.38
CA LEU A 673 -13.78 49.71 -8.39
C LEU A 673 -15.09 48.99 -8.77
N LEU A 674 -16.24 49.43 -8.26
CA LEU A 674 -17.54 48.90 -8.65
C LEU A 674 -17.87 49.18 -10.12
N LYS A 675 -17.49 50.35 -10.67
CA LYS A 675 -17.70 50.66 -12.09
C LYS A 675 -16.79 49.85 -13.02
N ILE A 676 -15.53 49.64 -12.64
CA ILE A 676 -14.58 48.82 -13.40
C ILE A 676 -15.02 47.35 -13.37
N LYS A 677 -15.46 46.86 -12.22
CA LYS A 677 -16.00 45.50 -12.06
C LYS A 677 -17.31 45.31 -12.85
N ASP A 678 -18.22 46.30 -12.82
CA ASP A 678 -19.48 46.29 -13.59
C ASP A 678 -19.25 46.46 -15.12
N LEU A 679 -18.09 46.98 -15.54
CA LEU A 679 -17.62 47.03 -16.93
C LEU A 679 -17.04 45.68 -17.40
N PHE A 680 -16.30 44.98 -16.53
CA PHE A 680 -15.78 43.64 -16.81
C PHE A 680 -16.87 42.55 -16.74
N ASP A 681 -17.89 42.73 -15.89
CA ASP A 681 -19.02 41.81 -15.77
C ASP A 681 -20.05 41.97 -16.92
N LYS A 682 -20.01 43.07 -17.68
CA LYS A 682 -20.80 43.26 -18.90
C LYS A 682 -19.99 42.86 -20.14
N SER A 683 -20.01 41.57 -20.44
CA SER A 683 -19.46 40.99 -21.66
C SER A 683 -19.93 41.71 -22.93
N ASN A 684 -18.97 42.29 -23.67
CA ASN A 684 -18.99 42.85 -25.04
C ASN A 684 -18.68 44.35 -25.14
N ILE A 685 -17.47 44.76 -24.75
CA ILE A 685 -16.95 46.07 -25.17
C ILE A 685 -15.64 45.85 -25.93
N THR A 686 -15.72 45.91 -27.26
CA THR A 686 -14.59 45.92 -28.18
C THR A 686 -14.07 47.32 -28.50
N ASP A 687 -14.66 48.38 -27.92
CA ASP A 687 -14.33 49.77 -28.25
C ASP A 687 -13.31 50.39 -27.30
N GLN A 688 -12.11 50.57 -27.83
CA GLN A 688 -10.93 51.18 -27.19
C GLN A 688 -11.19 52.63 -26.74
N SER A 689 -12.17 53.33 -27.32
CA SER A 689 -12.52 54.72 -26.97
C SER A 689 -13.19 54.87 -25.60
N ILE A 690 -13.91 53.85 -25.12
CA ILE A 690 -14.59 53.89 -23.81
C ILE A 690 -13.57 53.77 -22.69
N ILE A 691 -12.48 53.01 -22.91
CA ILE A 691 -11.36 52.88 -21.97
C ILE A 691 -10.59 54.20 -21.89
N GLU A 692 -10.36 54.87 -23.03
CA GLU A 692 -9.71 56.19 -23.08
C GLU A 692 -10.54 57.28 -22.37
N GLU A 693 -11.87 57.30 -22.56
CA GLU A 693 -12.77 58.27 -21.91
C GLU A 693 -12.77 58.11 -20.38
N VAL A 694 -12.75 56.86 -19.88
CA VAL A 694 -12.67 56.58 -18.43
C VAL A 694 -11.29 56.97 -17.86
N LEU A 695 -10.21 56.73 -18.61
CA LEU A 695 -8.86 57.13 -18.21
C LEU A 695 -8.69 58.66 -18.16
N GLU A 696 -9.34 59.38 -19.07
CA GLU A 696 -9.32 60.84 -19.13
C GLU A 696 -10.17 61.48 -18.01
N GLU A 697 -11.32 60.87 -17.66
CA GLU A 697 -12.14 61.28 -16.51
C GLU A 697 -11.40 61.06 -15.17
N VAL A 698 -10.67 59.94 -15.05
CA VAL A 698 -9.83 59.64 -13.88
C VAL A 698 -8.67 60.64 -13.76
N SER A 699 -7.98 60.95 -14.87
CA SER A 699 -6.90 61.95 -14.88
C SER A 699 -7.39 63.35 -14.49
N SER A 700 -8.54 63.77 -15.02
CA SER A 700 -9.14 65.08 -14.73
C SER A 700 -9.51 65.26 -13.25
N LYS A 701 -10.06 64.20 -12.62
CA LYS A 701 -10.39 64.23 -11.18
C LYS A 701 -9.15 64.21 -10.28
N LEU A 702 -8.07 63.60 -10.75
CA LEU A 702 -6.76 63.57 -10.08
C LEU A 702 -6.09 64.94 -10.07
N GLU A 703 -6.09 65.67 -11.19
CA GLU A 703 -5.54 67.03 -11.26
C GLU A 703 -6.24 68.01 -10.31
N VAL A 704 -7.58 67.94 -10.22
CA VAL A 704 -8.37 68.78 -9.29
C VAL A 704 -7.99 68.48 -7.84
N LYS A 705 -7.78 67.20 -7.47
CA LYS A 705 -7.41 66.81 -6.11
C LYS A 705 -5.99 67.22 -5.75
N ILE A 706 -5.05 67.17 -6.71
CA ILE A 706 -3.66 67.64 -6.56
C ILE A 706 -3.62 69.16 -6.33
N GLN A 707 -4.46 69.93 -7.04
CA GLN A 707 -4.61 71.38 -6.82
C GLN A 707 -5.14 71.69 -5.41
N THR A 708 -6.11 70.91 -4.95
CA THR A 708 -6.77 71.08 -3.64
C THR A 708 -5.82 70.75 -2.49
N ASN A 709 -5.02 69.69 -2.63
CA ASN A 709 -4.03 69.29 -1.63
C ASN A 709 -2.83 70.27 -1.55
N LYS A 710 -2.46 70.92 -2.65
CA LYS A 710 -1.47 72.02 -2.62
C LYS A 710 -1.98 73.26 -1.88
N GLN A 711 -3.28 73.55 -1.93
CA GLN A 711 -3.88 74.65 -1.16
C GLN A 711 -4.00 74.30 0.33
N MET A 712 -4.37 73.06 0.67
CA MET A 712 -4.42 72.58 2.06
C MET A 712 -3.04 72.55 2.73
N GLY A 713 -1.98 72.22 1.99
CA GLY A 713 -0.60 72.26 2.50
C GLY A 713 -0.07 73.66 2.82
N GLN A 714 -0.61 74.71 2.17
CA GLN A 714 -0.22 76.11 2.44
C GLN A 714 -1.01 76.75 3.58
N GLU A 715 -2.17 76.21 3.96
CA GLU A 715 -2.97 76.71 5.10
C GLU A 715 -2.57 76.09 6.45
N ILE A 716 -1.86 74.95 6.44
CA ILE A 716 -1.45 74.23 7.66
C ILE A 716 -0.19 74.82 8.32
N GLU A 717 0.64 75.58 7.60
CA GLU A 717 1.79 76.30 8.17
C GLU A 717 1.43 77.64 8.86
N GLN A 718 0.16 78.06 8.90
CA GLN A 718 -0.23 79.36 9.48
C GLN A 718 -1.22 79.34 10.66
N LYS A 719 -1.62 78.19 11.22
CA LYS A 719 -2.48 78.18 12.40
C LYS A 719 -2.17 77.09 13.43
N GLU A 720 -0.98 77.17 14.05
CA GLU A 720 -0.87 76.94 15.50
C GLU A 720 -1.34 78.20 16.25
N VAL A 721 -2.66 78.45 16.36
CA VAL A 721 -3.19 79.39 17.37
C VAL A 721 -4.63 79.00 17.72
N ASN A 722 -4.84 78.65 18.99
CA ASN A 722 -6.10 78.58 19.76
C ASN A 722 -7.06 77.38 19.58
N GLY A 723 -7.04 76.50 20.58
CA GLY A 723 -8.08 76.53 21.62
C GLY A 723 -9.33 75.64 21.47
N SER A 724 -9.37 74.63 22.36
CA SER A 724 -10.51 74.19 23.19
C SER A 724 -11.78 73.55 22.58
N ASN A 725 -12.04 72.34 23.08
CA ASN A 725 -13.29 71.83 23.68
C ASN A 725 -14.60 71.67 22.89
N GLN A 726 -15.21 70.52 23.22
CA GLN A 726 -16.65 70.20 23.38
C GLN A 726 -17.44 69.54 22.24
N ASN A 727 -17.79 68.28 22.53
CA ASN A 727 -19.12 67.64 22.61
C ASN A 727 -20.19 67.92 21.55
N ASN A 728 -20.80 66.81 21.09
CA ASN A 728 -22.24 66.46 21.01
C ASN A 728 -22.40 65.52 19.79
N GLU A 729 -22.75 64.24 19.89
CA GLU A 729 -23.96 63.57 20.45
C GLU A 729 -25.25 63.85 19.64
N TYR A 730 -26.03 62.77 19.45
CA TYR A 730 -27.34 62.59 18.76
C TYR A 730 -27.29 62.37 17.24
N ASP A 731 -28.06 61.48 16.59
CA ASP A 731 -28.97 60.36 16.95
C ASP A 731 -29.35 59.71 15.60
N LEU A 732 -29.26 58.37 15.46
CA LEU A 732 -30.35 57.37 15.54
C LEU A 732 -31.41 57.36 14.41
N GLU A 733 -31.83 56.11 14.15
CA GLU A 733 -32.86 55.60 13.23
C GLU A 733 -32.41 55.36 11.77
N GLY A 734 -32.35 54.16 11.21
CA GLY A 734 -32.88 52.85 11.61
C GLY A 734 -33.78 52.29 10.51
N LYS A 735 -33.36 51.19 9.87
CA LYS A 735 -34.14 49.96 9.63
C LYS A 735 -33.45 49.03 8.62
N SER A 736 -32.84 47.99 9.20
CA SER A 736 -32.94 46.56 8.88
C SER A 736 -33.51 46.14 7.52
N ASP A 737 -32.76 45.27 6.85
CA ASP A 737 -33.29 43.99 6.37
C ASP A 737 -32.26 42.87 6.63
N THR A 738 -32.67 41.91 7.45
CA THR A 738 -31.91 40.74 7.91
C THR A 738 -32.23 39.49 7.10
N ASN A 739 -31.22 38.63 6.98
CA ASN A 739 -31.21 37.14 6.92
C ASN A 739 -30.54 36.59 5.64
N LYS A 740 -29.50 35.76 5.68
CA LYS A 740 -29.12 34.69 6.64
C LYS A 740 -27.63 34.30 6.49
N ASN A 741 -26.90 34.24 7.60
CA ASN A 741 -25.92 33.20 8.00
C ASN A 741 -25.20 33.71 9.25
N ASP A 742 -25.85 33.58 10.42
CA ASP A 742 -25.23 33.86 11.72
C ASP A 742 -24.20 32.77 12.01
N TYR A 743 -22.91 33.12 11.96
CA TYR A 743 -21.88 32.41 12.70
C TYR A 743 -22.15 32.66 14.20
N MET A 744 -22.38 31.61 14.98
CA MET A 744 -22.45 31.71 16.44
C MET A 744 -21.05 32.06 16.97
N TYR A 745 -20.77 33.35 17.16
CA TYR A 745 -19.51 33.79 17.78
C TYR A 745 -19.37 33.16 19.17
N THR A 746 -18.25 32.48 19.42
CA THR A 746 -17.94 32.00 20.77
C THR A 746 -17.61 33.20 21.68
N THR A 747 -17.62 32.97 22.99
CA THR A 747 -17.25 34.00 23.97
C THR A 747 -15.81 34.49 23.76
N ILE A 748 -14.88 33.61 23.34
CA ILE A 748 -13.50 33.98 23.00
C ILE A 748 -13.44 34.81 21.71
N ASP A 749 -14.23 34.50 20.68
CA ASP A 749 -14.25 35.26 19.42
C ASP A 749 -14.66 36.71 19.65
N SER A 750 -15.63 36.92 20.56
CA SER A 750 -16.07 38.25 20.97
C SER A 750 -14.97 39.00 21.72
N LEU A 751 -14.27 38.34 22.64
CA LEU A 751 -13.17 38.93 23.39
C LEU A 751 -11.96 39.27 22.50
N LEU A 752 -11.65 38.46 21.48
CA LEU A 752 -10.59 38.77 20.51
C LEU A 752 -10.92 40.01 19.69
N CYS A 753 -12.18 40.12 19.25
CA CYS A 753 -12.66 41.32 18.54
C CYS A 753 -12.60 42.56 19.44
N ASP A 754 -13.01 42.43 20.71
CA ASP A 754 -12.99 43.53 21.67
C ASP A 754 -11.56 43.97 22.02
N TYR A 755 -10.61 43.03 22.06
CA TYR A 755 -9.20 43.34 22.26
C TYR A 755 -8.59 44.05 21.04
N ALA A 756 -8.84 43.55 19.83
CA ALA A 756 -8.34 44.15 18.58
C ALA A 756 -8.90 45.55 18.31
N THR A 757 -10.11 45.83 18.81
CA THR A 757 -10.76 47.17 18.72
C THR A 757 -10.40 48.10 19.87
N GLY A 758 -9.59 47.64 20.85
CA GLY A 758 -9.12 48.43 21.99
C GLY A 758 -10.12 48.57 23.13
N ASN A 759 -11.20 47.79 23.14
CA ASN A 759 -12.28 47.85 24.15
C ASN A 759 -11.95 47.10 25.44
N ILE A 760 -11.07 46.10 25.41
CA ILE A 760 -10.60 45.38 26.60
C ILE A 760 -9.08 45.33 26.66
N THR A 761 -8.53 45.22 27.87
CA THR A 761 -7.08 45.11 28.08
C THR A 761 -6.57 43.67 27.89
N PHE A 762 -5.27 43.50 27.60
CA PHE A 762 -4.64 42.19 27.52
C PHE A 762 -4.85 41.33 28.79
N GLN A 763 -4.92 41.98 29.97
CA GLN A 763 -5.18 41.28 31.24
C GLN A 763 -6.62 40.75 31.36
N GLU A 764 -7.60 41.41 30.75
CA GLU A 764 -9.00 40.98 30.74
C GLU A 764 -9.22 39.86 29.74
N LEU A 765 -8.65 39.97 28.54
CA LEU A 765 -8.67 38.88 27.56
C LEU A 765 -7.95 37.64 28.08
N SER A 766 -6.76 37.79 28.66
CA SER A 766 -5.98 36.67 29.20
C SER A 766 -6.73 35.93 30.31
N LYS A 767 -7.52 36.63 31.14
CA LYS A 767 -8.42 36.01 32.12
C LYS A 767 -9.57 35.24 31.46
N GLY A 768 -10.18 35.79 30.40
CA GLY A 768 -11.25 35.12 29.65
C GLY A 768 -10.77 33.84 28.96
N VAL A 769 -9.63 33.90 28.26
CA VAL A 769 -8.99 32.74 27.60
C VAL A 769 -8.56 31.68 28.62
N GLN A 770 -8.08 32.08 29.81
CA GLN A 770 -7.71 31.14 30.90
C GLN A 770 -8.91 30.50 31.61
N GLN A 771 -10.06 31.17 31.65
CA GLN A 771 -11.27 30.64 32.29
C GLN A 771 -11.98 29.57 31.44
N GLU A 772 -11.82 29.60 30.11
CA GLU A 772 -12.55 28.70 29.21
C GLU A 772 -11.84 27.39 28.83
N ARG A 773 -10.53 27.19 29.05
CA ARG A 773 -9.86 25.92 28.66
C ARG A 773 -8.80 25.35 29.62
N LYS A 774 -8.64 24.02 29.53
CA LYS A 774 -7.81 23.14 30.39
C LYS A 774 -6.52 22.62 29.71
N ASN A 775 -6.11 23.15 28.55
CA ASN A 775 -4.95 22.64 27.77
C ASN A 775 -3.92 23.75 27.47
N ILE A 776 -2.64 23.47 27.72
CA ILE A 776 -1.51 24.40 27.62
C ILE A 776 -1.24 24.82 26.16
N ASN A 777 -1.39 23.92 25.17
CA ASN A 777 -1.05 24.20 23.77
C ASN A 777 -1.92 25.30 23.12
N ILE A 778 -3.21 25.36 23.46
CA ILE A 778 -4.14 26.36 22.89
C ILE A 778 -3.80 27.78 23.38
N SER A 779 -3.29 27.89 24.61
CA SER A 779 -2.91 29.17 25.19
C SER A 779 -1.71 29.80 24.46
N GLU A 780 -0.80 28.96 23.95
CA GLU A 780 0.33 29.43 23.14
C GLU A 780 -0.10 29.94 21.77
N ILE A 781 -1.06 29.28 21.12
CA ILE A 781 -1.63 29.71 19.83
C ILE A 781 -2.32 31.07 19.98
N TYR A 782 -3.17 31.23 21.01
CA TYR A 782 -3.76 32.54 21.30
C TYR A 782 -2.71 33.59 21.65
N GLY A 783 -1.60 33.22 22.28
CA GLY A 783 -0.46 34.11 22.49
C GLY A 783 0.16 34.62 21.18
N LYS A 784 0.32 33.73 20.18
CA LYS A 784 0.80 34.09 18.83
C LYS A 784 -0.19 35.04 18.13
N ILE A 785 -1.48 34.69 18.13
CA ILE A 785 -2.56 35.52 17.56
C ILE A 785 -2.53 36.92 18.19
N LEU A 786 -2.34 37.01 19.51
CA LEU A 786 -2.33 38.29 20.22
C LEU A 786 -1.11 39.16 19.94
N ASN A 787 0.03 38.55 19.61
CA ASN A 787 1.19 39.31 19.15
C ASN A 787 0.94 39.86 17.74
N GLU A 788 0.37 39.08 16.82
CA GLU A 788 0.00 39.57 15.49
C GLU A 788 -1.05 40.69 15.56
N ILE A 789 -2.05 40.57 16.44
CA ILE A 789 -3.05 41.63 16.67
C ILE A 789 -2.41 42.95 17.13
N LYS A 790 -1.26 42.91 17.82
CA LYS A 790 -0.56 44.14 18.25
C LYS A 790 0.19 44.85 17.12
N HIS A 791 0.51 44.14 16.04
CA HIS A 791 1.36 44.64 14.95
C HIS A 791 0.59 44.96 13.67
N ILE A 792 -0.64 44.47 13.55
CA ILE A 792 -1.50 44.62 12.38
C ILE A 792 -2.79 45.34 12.77
N LYS A 793 -3.25 46.29 11.95
CA LYS A 793 -4.52 46.98 12.14
C LYS A 793 -5.59 46.26 11.33
N PHE A 794 -6.63 45.76 11.99
CA PHE A 794 -7.72 44.99 11.36
C PHE A 794 -8.92 45.91 11.12
N ASP A 795 -9.47 45.89 9.90
CA ASP A 795 -10.58 46.76 9.50
C ASP A 795 -11.95 46.09 9.69
N SER A 796 -11.96 44.77 9.95
CA SER A 796 -13.18 44.01 10.21
C SER A 796 -13.02 42.91 11.26
N LYS A 797 -14.12 42.58 11.95
CA LYS A 797 -14.19 41.41 12.84
C LYS A 797 -13.90 40.10 12.10
N LYS A 798 -14.19 40.07 10.79
CA LYS A 798 -13.97 38.90 9.93
C LYS A 798 -12.48 38.60 9.76
N GLU A 799 -11.63 39.61 9.54
CA GLU A 799 -10.19 39.40 9.39
C GLU A 799 -9.53 38.83 10.66
N ILE A 800 -10.06 39.17 11.84
CA ILE A 800 -9.57 38.64 13.13
C ILE A 800 -9.91 37.15 13.26
N LEU A 801 -11.09 36.74 12.78
CA LEU A 801 -11.49 35.34 12.76
C LEU A 801 -10.75 34.54 11.68
N ASP A 802 -10.51 35.13 10.50
CA ASP A 802 -9.70 34.52 9.45
C ASP A 802 -8.26 34.31 9.94
N LEU A 803 -7.72 35.26 10.71
CA LEU A 803 -6.42 35.13 11.38
C LEU A 803 -6.42 34.00 12.41
N LYS A 804 -7.44 33.92 13.27
CA LYS A 804 -7.61 32.82 14.22
C LYS A 804 -7.62 31.48 13.48
N HIS A 805 -8.49 31.35 12.48
CA HIS A 805 -8.63 30.12 11.70
C HIS A 805 -7.30 29.69 11.07
N LYS A 806 -6.56 30.62 10.47
CA LYS A 806 -5.23 30.37 9.90
C LYS A 806 -4.25 29.79 10.93
N PHE A 807 -4.14 30.39 12.12
CA PHE A 807 -3.20 29.91 13.15
C PHE A 807 -3.55 28.52 13.69
N PHE A 808 -4.85 28.21 13.86
CA PHE A 808 -5.28 26.89 14.31
C PHE A 808 -5.13 25.83 13.22
N GLU A 809 -5.36 26.19 11.95
CA GLU A 809 -5.16 25.32 10.80
C GLU A 809 -3.67 24.99 10.59
N GLU A 810 -2.78 25.98 10.69
CA GLU A 810 -1.32 25.79 10.58
C GLU A 810 -0.76 24.86 11.68
N ASP A 811 -1.20 25.02 12.93
CA ASP A 811 -0.75 24.16 14.03
C ASP A 811 -1.32 22.74 13.89
N ARG A 812 -2.58 22.57 13.41
CA ARG A 812 -3.15 21.24 13.11
C ARG A 812 -2.37 20.54 12.01
N ASP A 813 -2.11 21.23 10.91
CA ASP A 813 -1.38 20.69 9.77
C ASP A 813 0.07 20.35 10.11
N THR A 814 0.66 21.08 11.06
CA THR A 814 1.97 20.78 11.63
C THR A 814 1.95 19.48 12.43
N VAL A 815 0.97 19.25 13.31
CA VAL A 815 0.84 17.97 14.04
C VAL A 815 0.70 16.79 13.07
N ILE A 816 -0.11 16.96 12.01
CA ILE A 816 -0.31 15.92 10.99
C ILE A 816 0.99 15.65 10.21
N ARG A 817 1.70 16.70 9.79
CA ARG A 817 2.98 16.58 9.07
C ARG A 817 4.03 15.89 9.93
N ASP A 818 4.21 16.34 11.17
CA ASP A 818 5.22 15.79 12.08
C ASP A 818 4.94 14.31 12.36
N PHE A 819 3.66 13.92 12.47
CA PHE A 819 3.27 12.52 12.60
C PHE A 819 3.57 11.71 11.34
N SER A 820 3.21 12.24 10.16
CA SER A 820 3.47 11.62 8.86
C SER A 820 4.96 11.36 8.64
N GLU A 821 5.81 12.32 8.99
CA GLU A 821 7.28 12.20 8.87
C GLU A 821 7.88 11.25 9.91
N LYS A 822 7.37 11.27 11.15
CA LYS A 822 7.83 10.39 12.23
C LYS A 822 7.49 8.92 11.95
N TRP A 823 6.28 8.67 11.45
CA TRP A 823 5.73 7.33 11.27
C TRP A 823 5.62 6.90 9.80
N PHE A 824 6.20 7.64 8.85
CA PHE A 824 6.19 7.31 7.41
C PHE A 824 4.82 6.82 6.90
N VAL A 825 3.78 7.61 7.13
CA VAL A 825 2.39 7.34 6.70
C VAL A 825 1.81 8.51 5.91
N SER A 826 0.77 8.27 5.12
CA SER A 826 0.15 9.30 4.27
C SER A 826 -0.42 10.46 5.08
N LYS A 827 -0.01 11.68 4.72
CA LYS A 827 -0.54 12.94 5.27
C LYS A 827 -2.04 13.09 4.99
N ASP A 828 -2.49 12.69 3.80
CA ASP A 828 -3.90 12.83 3.38
C ASP A 828 -4.81 11.91 4.19
N GLU A 829 -4.36 10.67 4.45
CA GLU A 829 -5.14 9.71 5.23
C GLU A 829 -5.22 10.12 6.71
N LEU A 830 -4.15 10.71 7.26
CA LEU A 830 -4.15 11.32 8.59
C LEU A 830 -5.05 12.55 8.66
N TYR A 831 -5.08 13.38 7.63
CA TYR A 831 -5.97 14.54 7.56
C TYR A 831 -7.45 14.11 7.60
N LEU A 832 -7.82 13.11 6.80
CA LEU A 832 -9.17 12.52 6.82
C LEU A 832 -9.51 11.92 8.19
N SER A 833 -8.55 11.24 8.83
CA SER A 833 -8.70 10.70 10.18
C SER A 833 -8.92 11.82 11.20
N ALA A 834 -8.13 12.90 11.13
CA ALA A 834 -8.17 14.05 12.04
C ALA A 834 -9.48 14.84 11.95
N VAL A 835 -10.01 15.08 10.75
CA VAL A 835 -11.25 15.84 10.56
C VAL A 835 -12.49 15.06 11.02
N GLN A 836 -12.43 13.72 10.99
CA GLN A 836 -13.56 12.85 11.33
C GLN A 836 -13.60 12.43 12.81
N TYR A 837 -12.49 12.61 13.55
CA TYR A 837 -12.34 12.11 14.91
C TYR A 837 -13.01 13.00 15.95
N HIS A 838 -13.79 12.40 16.86
CA HIS A 838 -14.37 13.07 18.02
C HIS A 838 -13.84 12.47 19.31
N LYS A 839 -13.68 13.31 20.34
CA LYS A 839 -13.12 12.87 21.62
C LYS A 839 -14.02 11.82 22.29
N GLY A 840 -13.45 10.65 22.57
CA GLY A 840 -14.15 9.54 23.22
C GLY A 840 -14.77 8.55 22.25
N ASP A 841 -14.50 8.67 20.94
CA ASP A 841 -14.83 7.62 19.97
C ASP A 841 -14.08 6.31 20.31
N ASP A 842 -14.80 5.18 20.29
CA ASP A 842 -14.23 3.83 20.56
C ASP A 842 -13.23 3.38 19.48
N ASP A 843 -13.30 3.97 18.28
CA ASP A 843 -12.47 3.67 17.12
C ASP A 843 -11.94 4.94 16.45
N ILE A 844 -10.72 4.88 15.91
CA ILE A 844 -10.12 5.97 15.11
C ILE A 844 -10.68 5.91 13.67
N PRO A 845 -11.36 6.96 13.18
CA PRO A 845 -11.81 7.05 11.80
C PRO A 845 -10.64 6.93 10.83
N ASN A 846 -10.89 6.26 9.71
CA ASN A 846 -9.93 6.08 8.62
C ASN A 846 -8.60 5.37 8.99
N ILE A 847 -8.50 4.78 10.20
CA ILE A 847 -7.26 4.17 10.70
C ILE A 847 -6.76 3.03 9.81
N ARG A 848 -7.66 2.30 9.14
CA ARG A 848 -7.28 1.23 8.21
C ARG A 848 -6.43 1.77 7.05
N LYS A 849 -6.84 2.88 6.43
CA LYS A 849 -6.10 3.49 5.33
C LYS A 849 -4.79 4.14 5.79
N VAL A 850 -4.77 4.75 6.99
CA VAL A 850 -3.54 5.24 7.61
C VAL A 850 -2.54 4.08 7.79
N ILE A 851 -3.02 2.93 8.30
CA ILE A 851 -2.21 1.71 8.45
C ILE A 851 -1.74 1.16 7.09
N ASP A 852 -2.60 1.14 6.09
CA ASP A 852 -2.27 0.63 4.75
C ASP A 852 -1.27 1.55 4.01
N SER A 853 -1.25 2.84 4.34
CA SER A 853 -0.33 3.84 3.75
C SER A 853 1.10 3.81 4.31
N ARG A 854 1.40 2.90 5.23
CA ARG A 854 2.68 2.89 5.97
C ARG A 854 3.85 2.42 5.09
N ASP A 855 4.94 3.17 5.14
CA ASP A 855 6.24 2.75 4.59
C ASP A 855 7.13 2.20 5.73
N TYR A 856 6.93 0.91 6.01
CA TYR A 856 7.68 0.21 7.04
C TYR A 856 9.18 0.11 6.73
N GLU A 857 9.59 0.01 5.46
CA GLU A 857 11.00 -0.13 5.10
C GLU A 857 11.77 1.16 5.41
N SER A 858 11.19 2.32 5.11
CA SER A 858 11.77 3.62 5.47
C SER A 858 11.83 3.84 6.98
N TYR A 859 10.82 3.39 7.75
CA TYR A 859 10.86 3.46 9.22
C TYR A 859 11.91 2.51 9.81
N LYS A 860 12.00 1.27 9.31
CA LYS A 860 12.97 0.25 9.75
C LYS A 860 14.42 0.68 9.49
N ALA A 861 14.68 1.44 8.43
CA ALA A 861 16.00 1.99 8.16
C ALA A 861 16.50 2.91 9.29
N LYS A 862 15.60 3.61 9.99
CA LYS A 862 15.91 4.45 11.16
C LYS A 862 15.75 3.74 12.50
N HIS A 863 14.98 2.64 12.53
CA HIS A 863 14.68 1.84 13.73
C HIS A 863 14.83 0.33 13.47
N PRO A 864 16.08 -0.20 13.36
CA PRO A 864 16.35 -1.57 12.90
C PRO A 864 15.73 -2.68 13.76
N GLU A 865 15.51 -2.41 15.05
CA GLU A 865 14.97 -3.34 16.05
C GLU A 865 13.43 -3.45 16.06
N VAL A 866 12.71 -2.66 15.26
CA VAL A 866 11.23 -2.59 15.32
C VAL A 866 10.60 -3.52 14.28
N ASN A 867 9.70 -4.40 14.73
CA ASN A 867 8.95 -5.30 13.85
C ASN A 867 7.65 -4.65 13.31
N PRO A 868 7.09 -5.14 12.18
CA PRO A 868 5.96 -4.49 11.49
C PRO A 868 4.68 -4.37 12.33
N ILE A 869 4.45 -5.32 13.24
CA ILE A 869 3.25 -5.38 14.07
C ILE A 869 3.35 -4.39 15.24
N LYS A 870 4.50 -4.37 15.93
CA LYS A 870 4.79 -3.37 16.97
C LYS A 870 4.78 -1.97 16.39
N TYR A 871 5.27 -1.79 15.17
CA TYR A 871 5.20 -0.53 14.45
C TYR A 871 3.74 -0.07 14.25
N ALA A 872 2.87 -0.93 13.70
CA ALA A 872 1.47 -0.58 13.47
C ALA A 872 0.69 -0.30 14.76
N GLN A 873 0.94 -1.09 15.82
CA GLN A 873 0.29 -0.93 17.11
C GLN A 873 0.77 0.33 17.84
N ALA A 874 2.09 0.57 17.86
CA ALA A 874 2.67 1.76 18.46
C ALA A 874 2.23 3.01 17.71
N MET A 875 2.21 2.99 16.37
CA MET A 875 1.69 4.07 15.54
C MET A 875 0.22 4.35 15.85
N LYS A 876 -0.63 3.32 15.93
CA LYS A 876 -2.06 3.50 16.27
C LYS A 876 -2.24 4.15 17.64
N GLN A 877 -1.48 3.70 18.64
CA GLN A 877 -1.52 4.28 20.00
C GLN A 877 -0.99 5.70 20.04
N ASP A 878 0.07 6.00 19.28
CA ASP A 878 0.65 7.34 19.18
C ASP A 878 -0.31 8.29 18.48
N TRP A 879 -0.97 7.84 17.41
CA TRP A 879 -1.96 8.64 16.68
C TRP A 879 -3.20 8.93 17.53
N GLN A 880 -3.72 7.92 18.25
CA GLN A 880 -4.79 8.10 19.22
C GLN A 880 -4.45 9.19 20.24
N ARG A 881 -3.21 9.17 20.76
CA ARG A 881 -2.75 10.17 21.73
C ARG A 881 -2.69 11.57 21.13
N GLU A 882 -2.14 11.73 19.92
CA GLU A 882 -2.10 13.03 19.23
C GLU A 882 -3.51 13.55 18.92
N LEU A 883 -4.43 12.65 18.56
CA LEU A 883 -5.84 12.98 18.36
C LEU A 883 -6.49 13.52 19.64
N ASP A 884 -6.38 12.78 20.74
CA ASP A 884 -7.00 13.12 22.04
C ASP A 884 -6.38 14.34 22.73
N GLU A 885 -5.06 14.49 22.63
CA GLU A 885 -4.31 15.52 23.35
C GLU A 885 -4.17 16.83 22.58
N LYS A 886 -4.23 16.80 21.24
CA LYS A 886 -4.01 17.98 20.40
C LYS A 886 -5.11 18.21 19.37
N ILE A 887 -5.33 17.29 18.43
CA ILE A 887 -6.16 17.54 17.24
C ILE A 887 -7.61 17.87 17.58
N VAL A 888 -8.25 17.14 18.51
CA VAL A 888 -9.65 17.45 18.88
C VAL A 888 -9.77 18.89 19.37
N TRP A 889 -8.81 19.34 20.18
CA TRP A 889 -8.86 20.69 20.74
C TRP A 889 -8.64 21.79 19.69
N LEU A 890 -7.87 21.50 18.63
CA LEU A 890 -7.66 22.39 17.50
C LEU A 890 -8.91 22.43 16.61
N ASN A 891 -9.52 21.28 16.33
CA ASN A 891 -10.76 21.19 15.57
C ASN A 891 -11.93 21.87 16.29
N ASP A 892 -12.01 21.77 17.62
CA ASP A 892 -12.97 22.49 18.46
C ASP A 892 -12.85 24.03 18.38
N GLU A 893 -11.75 24.57 17.85
CA GLU A 893 -11.57 26.01 17.61
C GLU A 893 -11.75 26.43 16.15
N LEU A 894 -11.75 25.44 15.23
CA LEU A 894 -11.94 25.61 13.79
C LEU A 894 -13.41 25.43 13.37
N GLY A 895 -14.21 24.71 14.15
CA GLY A 895 -15.66 24.54 13.97
C GLY A 895 -16.45 25.61 14.71
#